data_AF-A0A661BDE7-F1
#
_entry.id   AF-A0A661BDE7-F1
#
_cell.length_a   1.000
_cell.length_b   1.000
_cell.length_c   1.000
_cell.angle_alpha   90.00
_cell.angle_beta   90.00
_cell.angle_gamma   90.00
#
_symmetry.space_group_name_H-M   'P 1'
#
loop_
_entity.id
_entity.type
_entity.pdbx_description
1 polymer ?
#
loop_
_entity_poly.entity_id
_entity_poly.type
_entity_poly.pdbx_seq_one_letter_code
_entity_poly.pdbx_strand_id
1 'polypeptide(L)'
;EWNTYKLSSTDRLAVAEEELRASLEIVNNMISAAGTQKDLQMFGRITKLVNKETMGSIGFKDELNDAMSEMTELKDNPTWGRDILNRVAYGSLLNFLIYGGPNRAATVGFGRVVDTDPEALYWTGMVHFIQGEYADANAKFPAFMSRMAADRSTRSRELQADAKFRQAECMFWLGVKGNTAMLSQADAIYKALENPKGEYYEYLTKDVRDIVAIRSFLIGIETSLGKERDVSVFDAAMALAGLQLPRDAEKYLSAGKYFLQKAIETAGEERKVALNFAIHAFNKVINASVSGDLKNRARFMKGVALVKLATVQEKDKQSATINDAKSVLQGCTSPYADEADYVIGIGYFNINDYSNALPILQQLKAKGHIRAAYHYAIIQIEKNQCTNAARSLGAILSTIKDRTDPWYQKADLELSNLSCRNEAKGVSSLARYSEPPMTYENLVDEEAERERKKSEALFIWQRSSKFIDVPDIDELLPDRPPETNVNLEIAIQPPGGEESIIIDGKEGLAKLVENSVYKVTLNRGTHKIKVKKKGFYLLESEIKVSKSERINLSLAKAVRYTPAGELTSHKKSMTVASSDENIFIALADKKAIIQVNKDGKTQKEYSYKDLGIGAVSGLALDEDNLIIVDPARNQIVSLDLTGQSVEPEPEPVDTSQDTTGTKKPVAPQKPTKKYNTSIIAYEGETYGSAPLSRPAGIAVKSGVYYIADAGNSRVVIFDGSSFRKEIGIDKLVHPVDVAVKDNTLYIADIGNGSIVRYTTAGEFIDEITLQNQTQPAGVYVSPEGFVFVSDFVKNTIVKYTADMELLSPAGENILAPRAITQIGTGPEAVVYVANASGLTILKGGWDNTYMPE
;
A
#
# COMPACT_ATOMS: atom_id res chain seq x y z
N GLU A 1 3.06 6.84 9.67
CA GLU A 1 4.13 7.75 9.20
C GLU A 1 3.68 8.83 8.20
N TRP A 2 2.39 8.97 7.87
CA TRP A 2 1.92 10.17 7.16
C TRP A 2 2.22 11.46 7.97
N ASN A 3 2.27 11.38 9.29
CA ASN A 3 2.52 12.51 10.19
C ASN A 3 4.00 12.99 10.25
N THR A 4 4.97 12.23 9.70
CA THR A 4 6.41 12.58 9.71
C THR A 4 6.86 13.26 8.43
N TYR A 5 6.16 13.03 7.31
CA TYR A 5 6.18 13.96 6.20
C TYR A 5 5.50 15.24 6.71
N LYS A 6 6.07 16.42 6.43
CA LYS A 6 5.28 17.66 6.41
C LYS A 6 4.30 17.54 5.25
N LEU A 7 3.36 16.61 5.36
CA LEU A 7 2.21 16.57 4.48
C LEU A 7 1.59 17.94 4.62
N SER A 8 1.35 18.53 3.46
CA SER A 8 0.62 19.78 3.41
C SER A 8 -0.61 19.65 4.31
N SER A 9 -0.79 20.58 5.25
CA SER A 9 -2.07 20.72 5.94
C SER A 9 -3.16 21.17 4.97
N THR A 10 -2.76 21.55 3.75
CA THR A 10 -3.61 21.88 2.63
C THR A 10 -4.24 20.61 2.07
N ASP A 11 -5.53 20.73 1.75
CA ASP A 11 -6.32 19.66 1.16
C ASP A 11 -5.68 19.08 -0.13
N ARG A 12 -5.82 17.77 -0.35
CA ARG A 12 -5.19 17.06 -1.48
C ARG A 12 -5.56 17.67 -2.83
N LEU A 13 -6.82 18.07 -3.02
CA LEU A 13 -7.26 18.64 -4.29
C LEU A 13 -6.74 20.06 -4.47
N ALA A 14 -6.59 20.81 -3.39
CA ALA A 14 -5.96 22.13 -3.43
C ALA A 14 -4.47 22.06 -3.79
N VAL A 15 -3.73 21.06 -3.26
CA VAL A 15 -2.34 20.79 -3.68
C VAL A 15 -2.28 20.39 -5.16
N ALA A 16 -3.17 19.49 -5.60
CA ALA A 16 -3.24 19.10 -7.01
C ALA A 16 -3.58 20.29 -7.93
N GLU A 17 -4.48 21.19 -7.52
CA GLU A 17 -4.77 22.43 -8.25
C GLU A 17 -3.52 23.31 -8.36
N GLU A 18 -2.80 23.52 -7.26
CA GLU A 18 -1.57 24.32 -7.23
C GLU A 18 -0.51 23.76 -8.19
N GLU A 19 -0.25 22.45 -8.13
CA GLU A 19 0.70 21.77 -9.00
C GLU A 19 0.30 21.85 -10.48
N LEU A 20 -0.99 21.64 -10.80
CA LEU A 20 -1.49 21.73 -12.16
C LEU A 20 -1.40 23.16 -12.70
N ARG A 21 -1.67 24.18 -11.87
CA ARG A 21 -1.50 25.58 -12.25
C ARG A 21 -0.02 25.93 -12.48
N ALA A 22 0.87 25.48 -11.61
CA ALA A 22 2.31 25.67 -11.81
C ALA A 22 2.80 24.97 -13.09
N SER A 23 2.33 23.75 -13.34
CA SER A 23 2.62 23.02 -14.57
C SER A 23 2.10 23.76 -15.81
N LEU A 24 0.88 24.28 -15.78
CA LEU A 24 0.32 25.12 -16.85
C LEU A 24 1.17 26.38 -17.11
N GLU A 25 1.66 27.03 -16.06
CA GLU A 25 2.55 28.19 -16.19
C GLU A 25 3.87 27.82 -16.87
N ILE A 26 4.52 26.74 -16.42
CA ILE A 26 5.77 26.22 -17.01
C ILE A 26 5.56 25.89 -18.48
N VAL A 27 4.47 25.18 -18.81
CA VAL A 27 4.15 24.80 -20.19
C VAL A 27 3.87 26.01 -21.06
N ASN A 28 3.14 27.03 -20.57
CA ASN A 28 2.92 28.26 -21.32
C ASN A 28 4.24 29.00 -21.59
N ASN A 29 5.13 29.09 -20.59
CA ASN A 29 6.45 29.68 -20.74
C ASN A 29 7.30 28.92 -21.78
N MET A 30 7.26 27.59 -21.77
CA MET A 30 7.91 26.75 -22.76
C MET A 30 7.35 26.99 -24.16
N ILE A 31 6.03 27.03 -24.35
CA ILE A 31 5.40 27.31 -25.66
C ILE A 31 5.85 28.69 -26.18
N SER A 32 5.88 29.71 -25.31
CA SER A 32 6.38 31.04 -25.68
C SER A 32 7.86 31.04 -26.05
N ALA A 33 8.68 30.25 -25.35
CA ALA A 33 10.11 30.11 -25.61
C ALA A 33 10.44 29.27 -26.86
N ALA A 34 9.53 28.38 -27.29
CA ALA A 34 9.75 27.47 -28.42
C ALA A 34 9.95 28.17 -29.78
N GLY A 35 9.61 29.45 -29.90
CA GLY A 35 9.93 30.25 -31.10
C GLY A 35 9.31 29.70 -32.38
N THR A 36 10.13 29.18 -33.30
CA THR A 36 9.69 28.58 -34.57
C THR A 36 9.63 27.04 -34.56
N GLN A 37 9.92 26.40 -33.41
CA GLN A 37 9.96 24.94 -33.28
C GLN A 37 8.54 24.37 -33.12
N LYS A 38 7.95 23.94 -34.24
CA LYS A 38 6.54 23.52 -34.30
C LYS A 38 6.24 22.27 -33.47
N ASP A 39 7.17 21.32 -33.39
CA ASP A 39 6.95 20.08 -32.63
C ASP A 39 6.97 20.33 -31.12
N LEU A 40 7.87 21.19 -30.63
CA LEU A 40 7.88 21.63 -29.23
C LEU A 40 6.64 22.45 -28.88
N GLN A 41 6.17 23.30 -29.79
CA GLN A 41 4.89 24.02 -29.63
C GLN A 41 3.70 23.05 -29.56
N MET A 42 3.68 22.01 -30.40
CA MET A 42 2.62 21.01 -30.41
C MET A 42 2.64 20.18 -29.13
N PHE A 43 3.82 19.71 -28.70
CA PHE A 43 4.00 19.00 -27.44
C PHE A 43 3.52 19.83 -26.25
N GLY A 44 3.90 21.11 -26.20
CA GLY A 44 3.42 22.04 -25.17
C GLY A 44 1.91 22.23 -25.21
N ARG A 45 1.33 22.39 -26.41
CA ARG A 45 -0.13 22.51 -26.56
C ARG A 45 -0.83 21.26 -26.03
N ILE A 46 -0.37 20.06 -26.36
CA ILE A 46 -0.97 18.81 -25.89
C ILE A 46 -0.83 18.67 -24.38
N THR A 47 0.37 18.94 -23.84
CA THR A 47 0.62 18.91 -22.38
C THR A 47 -0.31 19.87 -21.64
N LYS A 48 -0.50 21.08 -22.17
CA LYS A 48 -1.46 22.06 -21.63
C LYS A 48 -2.88 21.50 -21.62
N LEU A 49 -3.33 20.89 -22.71
CA LEU A 49 -4.66 20.31 -22.80
C LEU A 49 -4.84 19.15 -21.82
N VAL A 50 -3.84 18.29 -21.64
CA VAL A 50 -3.89 17.19 -20.66
C VAL A 50 -3.91 17.71 -19.22
N ASN A 51 -3.16 18.78 -18.91
CA ASN A 51 -3.26 19.44 -17.60
C ASN A 51 -4.66 19.98 -17.35
N LYS A 52 -5.29 20.59 -18.35
CA LYS A 52 -6.69 21.07 -18.26
C LYS A 52 -7.70 19.93 -18.12
N GLU A 53 -7.52 18.83 -18.84
CA GLU A 53 -8.31 17.61 -18.65
C GLU A 53 -8.17 17.08 -17.21
N THR A 54 -6.94 17.07 -16.69
CA THR A 54 -6.63 16.64 -15.32
C THR A 54 -7.21 17.59 -14.27
N MET A 55 -7.26 18.90 -14.52
CA MET A 55 -8.01 19.88 -13.71
C MET A 55 -9.51 19.50 -13.66
N GLY A 56 -10.05 18.95 -14.74
CA GLY A 56 -11.38 18.35 -14.77
C GLY A 56 -11.62 17.29 -13.70
N SER A 57 -10.60 16.48 -13.38
CA SER A 57 -10.70 15.41 -12.37
C SER A 57 -10.75 15.90 -10.92
N ILE A 58 -10.48 17.19 -10.68
CA ILE A 58 -10.53 17.84 -9.37
C ILE A 58 -11.60 18.95 -9.30
N GLY A 59 -12.54 18.98 -10.25
CA GLY A 59 -13.74 19.81 -10.19
C GLY A 59 -13.77 21.04 -11.09
N PHE A 60 -12.85 21.17 -12.06
CA PHE A 60 -12.87 22.26 -13.06
C PHE A 60 -13.55 21.83 -14.37
N LYS A 61 -14.89 21.85 -14.40
CA LYS A 61 -15.70 21.43 -15.55
C LYS A 61 -15.38 22.21 -16.84
N ASP A 62 -15.22 23.53 -16.74
CA ASP A 62 -14.98 24.38 -17.91
C ASP A 62 -13.62 24.06 -18.55
N GLU A 63 -12.57 23.87 -17.75
CA GLU A 63 -11.24 23.46 -18.24
C GLU A 63 -11.29 22.09 -18.93
N LEU A 64 -12.06 21.15 -18.38
CA LEU A 64 -12.28 19.84 -19.02
C LEU A 64 -12.97 20.00 -20.38
N ASN A 65 -14.06 20.78 -20.44
CA ASN A 65 -14.81 20.98 -21.68
C ASN A 65 -13.96 21.66 -22.75
N ASP A 66 -13.22 22.71 -22.39
CA ASP A 66 -12.30 23.40 -23.28
C ASP A 66 -11.22 22.44 -23.80
N ALA A 67 -10.61 21.65 -22.90
CA ALA A 67 -9.60 20.68 -23.26
C ALA A 67 -10.11 19.64 -24.25
N MET A 68 -11.28 19.04 -23.97
CA MET A 68 -11.89 18.05 -24.86
C MET A 68 -12.24 18.63 -26.23
N SER A 69 -12.74 19.87 -26.27
CA SER A 69 -13.06 20.56 -27.52
C SER A 69 -11.81 20.75 -28.38
N GLU A 70 -10.75 21.33 -27.82
CA GLU A 70 -9.48 21.56 -28.53
C GLU A 70 -8.78 20.25 -28.92
N MET A 71 -8.78 19.23 -28.06
CA MET A 71 -8.22 17.92 -28.38
C MET A 71 -8.96 17.27 -29.55
N THR A 72 -10.29 17.41 -29.63
CA THR A 72 -11.07 16.84 -30.73
C THR A 72 -10.66 17.41 -32.09
N GLU A 73 -10.25 18.68 -32.15
CA GLU A 73 -9.73 19.31 -33.37
C GLU A 73 -8.35 18.78 -33.78
N LEU A 74 -7.58 18.25 -32.83
CA LEU A 74 -6.23 17.75 -33.04
C LEU A 74 -6.15 16.22 -33.27
N LYS A 75 -7.28 15.52 -33.25
CA LYS A 75 -7.34 14.04 -33.35
C LYS A 75 -6.70 13.47 -34.62
N ASP A 76 -6.66 14.25 -35.70
CA ASP A 76 -6.12 13.84 -37.01
C ASP A 76 -4.63 14.21 -37.16
N ASN A 77 -3.99 14.67 -36.08
CA ASN A 77 -2.54 14.95 -36.06
C ASN A 77 -1.75 13.65 -36.32
N PRO A 78 -0.78 13.65 -37.25
CA PRO A 78 -0.07 12.43 -37.65
C PRO A 78 0.80 11.82 -36.54
N THR A 79 1.30 12.64 -35.62
CA THR A 79 2.16 12.20 -34.52
C THR A 79 1.33 11.87 -33.27
N TRP A 80 0.40 12.76 -32.93
CA TRP A 80 -0.25 12.77 -31.63
C TRP A 80 -1.71 12.33 -31.64
N GLY A 81 -2.31 12.14 -32.81
CA GLY A 81 -3.74 11.91 -32.95
C GLY A 81 -4.26 10.72 -32.14
N ARG A 82 -3.47 9.65 -32.03
CA ARG A 82 -3.78 8.46 -31.22
C ARG A 82 -3.87 8.78 -29.73
N ASP A 83 -2.89 9.48 -29.17
CA ASP A 83 -2.88 9.83 -27.75
C ASP A 83 -3.97 10.84 -27.42
N ILE A 84 -4.22 11.77 -28.34
CA ILE A 84 -5.31 12.74 -28.25
C ILE A 84 -6.66 12.02 -28.21
N LEU A 85 -6.89 11.01 -29.05
CA LEU A 85 -8.12 10.21 -29.00
C LEU A 85 -8.28 9.45 -27.68
N ASN A 86 -7.18 8.92 -27.11
CA ASN A 86 -7.19 8.32 -25.77
C ASN A 86 -7.64 9.35 -24.73
N ARG A 87 -7.03 10.53 -24.72
CA ARG A 87 -7.36 11.62 -23.79
C ARG A 87 -8.80 12.11 -23.92
N VAL A 88 -9.33 12.23 -25.13
CA VAL A 88 -10.77 12.54 -25.33
C VAL A 88 -11.70 11.48 -24.73
N ALA A 89 -11.30 10.19 -24.79
CA ALA A 89 -12.08 9.11 -24.16
C ALA A 89 -12.04 9.22 -22.62
N TYR A 90 -10.87 9.51 -22.03
CA TYR A 90 -10.73 9.76 -20.59
C TYR A 90 -11.46 11.03 -20.13
N GLY A 91 -11.44 12.11 -20.90
CA GLY A 91 -12.24 13.31 -20.61
C GLY A 91 -13.74 13.01 -20.63
N SER A 92 -14.20 12.18 -21.58
CA SER A 92 -15.60 11.72 -21.64
C SER A 92 -15.97 10.87 -20.42
N LEU A 93 -15.04 10.04 -19.93
CA LEU A 93 -15.19 9.30 -18.69
C LEU A 93 -15.31 10.24 -17.47
N LEU A 94 -14.41 11.21 -17.32
CA LEU A 94 -14.48 12.20 -16.24
C LEU A 94 -15.81 12.97 -16.25
N ASN A 95 -16.28 13.33 -17.45
CA ASN A 95 -17.58 13.98 -17.62
C ASN A 95 -18.72 13.10 -17.10
N PHE A 96 -18.70 11.80 -17.40
CA PHE A 96 -19.68 10.84 -16.87
C PHE A 96 -19.55 10.63 -15.35
N LEU A 97 -18.33 10.53 -14.82
CA LEU A 97 -18.06 10.24 -13.42
C LEU A 97 -18.39 11.42 -12.48
N ILE A 98 -18.14 12.66 -12.91
CA ILE A 98 -18.24 13.84 -12.03
C ILE A 98 -19.43 14.74 -12.42
N TYR A 99 -19.62 14.98 -13.71
CA TYR A 99 -20.43 16.10 -14.20
C TYR A 99 -21.76 15.69 -14.83
N GLY A 100 -22.17 14.44 -14.64
CA GLY A 100 -23.43 13.89 -15.17
C GLY A 100 -23.45 13.72 -16.69
N GLY A 101 -22.27 13.63 -17.33
CA GLY A 101 -22.14 13.39 -18.76
C GLY A 101 -22.74 12.04 -19.20
N PRO A 102 -23.10 11.88 -20.49
CA PRO A 102 -23.72 10.66 -20.97
C PRO A 102 -22.75 9.47 -20.99
N ASN A 103 -23.15 8.33 -20.44
CA ASN A 103 -22.39 7.08 -20.44
C ASN A 103 -21.92 6.66 -21.86
N ARG A 104 -22.78 6.85 -22.87
CA ARG A 104 -22.51 6.50 -24.27
C ARG A 104 -21.31 7.25 -24.85
N ALA A 105 -21.06 8.49 -24.42
CA ALA A 105 -19.90 9.24 -24.91
C ALA A 105 -18.59 8.57 -24.46
N ALA A 106 -18.53 8.14 -23.20
CA ALA A 106 -17.38 7.42 -22.66
C ALA A 106 -17.18 6.06 -23.35
N THR A 107 -18.23 5.24 -23.51
CA THR A 107 -18.10 3.91 -24.12
C THR A 107 -17.76 3.97 -25.61
N VAL A 108 -18.31 4.93 -26.37
CA VAL A 108 -17.95 5.14 -27.78
C VAL A 108 -16.51 5.64 -27.92
N GLY A 109 -16.06 6.54 -27.04
CA GLY A 109 -14.68 7.03 -27.02
C GLY A 109 -13.69 5.88 -26.83
N PHE A 110 -13.88 5.08 -25.78
CA PHE A 110 -13.04 3.92 -25.49
C PHE A 110 -13.10 2.85 -26.57
N GLY A 111 -14.26 2.63 -27.19
CA GLY A 111 -14.40 1.70 -28.32
C GLY A 111 -13.50 2.03 -29.51
N ARG A 112 -13.16 3.31 -29.73
CA ARG A 112 -12.27 3.74 -30.84
C ARG A 112 -10.80 3.50 -30.58
N VAL A 113 -10.40 3.36 -29.32
CA VAL A 113 -8.99 3.25 -28.89
C VAL A 113 -8.67 1.91 -28.25
N VAL A 114 -9.62 0.98 -28.20
CA VAL A 114 -9.46 -0.29 -27.48
C VAL A 114 -8.32 -1.16 -27.99
N ASP A 115 -8.02 -1.09 -29.29
CA ASP A 115 -6.93 -1.86 -29.91
C ASP A 115 -5.55 -1.31 -29.54
N THR A 116 -5.49 -0.04 -29.14
CA THR A 116 -4.27 0.69 -28.83
C THR A 116 -4.07 0.94 -27.35
N ASP A 117 -5.14 0.96 -26.56
CA ASP A 117 -5.15 1.03 -25.09
C ASP A 117 -6.07 -0.06 -24.52
N PRO A 118 -5.52 -1.19 -24.05
CA PRO A 118 -6.32 -2.29 -23.49
C PRO A 118 -7.20 -1.89 -22.30
N GLU A 119 -6.81 -0.84 -21.55
CA GLU A 119 -7.59 -0.33 -20.42
C GLU A 119 -8.92 0.29 -20.81
N ALA A 120 -9.11 0.64 -22.08
CA ALA A 120 -10.40 1.01 -22.62
C ALA A 120 -11.47 -0.07 -22.34
N LEU A 121 -11.09 -1.36 -22.29
CA LEU A 121 -12.00 -2.44 -21.88
C LEU A 121 -12.38 -2.35 -20.41
N TYR A 122 -11.40 -2.09 -19.53
CA TYR A 122 -11.65 -1.91 -18.11
C TYR A 122 -12.63 -0.76 -17.88
N TRP A 123 -12.35 0.43 -18.42
CA TRP A 123 -13.20 1.60 -18.25
C TRP A 123 -14.58 1.47 -18.92
N THR A 124 -14.67 0.78 -20.06
CA THR A 124 -15.98 0.44 -20.63
C THR A 124 -16.77 -0.49 -19.70
N GLY A 125 -16.11 -1.50 -19.12
CA GLY A 125 -16.70 -2.39 -18.12
C GLY A 125 -17.17 -1.64 -16.87
N MET A 126 -16.38 -0.67 -16.41
CA MET A 126 -16.72 0.23 -15.30
C MET A 126 -17.99 1.03 -15.57
N VAL A 127 -18.09 1.64 -16.75
CA VAL A 127 -19.28 2.42 -17.12
C VAL A 127 -20.53 1.54 -17.10
N HIS A 128 -20.48 0.36 -17.72
CA HIS A 128 -21.60 -0.60 -17.68
C HIS A 128 -21.92 -1.06 -16.24
N PHE A 129 -20.90 -1.34 -15.42
CA PHE A 129 -21.07 -1.74 -14.02
C PHE A 129 -21.76 -0.68 -13.18
N ILE A 130 -21.38 0.59 -13.36
CA ILE A 130 -22.02 1.74 -12.71
C ILE A 130 -23.49 1.82 -13.10
N GLN A 131 -23.83 1.57 -14.36
CA GLN A 131 -25.21 1.60 -14.86
C GLN A 131 -26.05 0.37 -14.47
N GLY A 132 -25.46 -0.64 -13.82
CA GLY A 132 -26.15 -1.90 -13.52
C GLY A 132 -26.32 -2.83 -14.72
N GLU A 133 -25.64 -2.54 -15.83
CA GLU A 133 -25.60 -3.34 -17.06
C GLU A 133 -24.60 -4.49 -16.90
N TYR A 134 -24.87 -5.37 -15.93
CA TYR A 134 -23.91 -6.38 -15.45
C TYR A 134 -23.49 -7.39 -16.52
N ALA A 135 -24.35 -7.70 -17.49
CA ALA A 135 -24.01 -8.60 -18.59
C ALA A 135 -22.93 -7.99 -19.50
N ASP A 136 -23.09 -6.73 -19.88
CA ASP A 136 -22.13 -5.99 -20.70
C ASP A 136 -20.82 -5.77 -19.95
N ALA A 137 -20.90 -5.39 -18.67
CA ALA A 137 -19.73 -5.25 -17.81
C ALA A 137 -18.94 -6.56 -17.67
N ASN A 138 -19.61 -7.67 -17.43
CA ASN A 138 -18.99 -9.00 -17.29
C ASN A 138 -18.34 -9.50 -18.58
N ALA A 139 -18.74 -9.00 -19.76
CA ALA A 139 -18.05 -9.30 -21.01
C ALA A 139 -16.72 -8.51 -21.15
N LYS A 140 -16.62 -7.32 -20.55
CA LYS A 140 -15.45 -6.45 -20.68
C LYS A 140 -14.31 -6.81 -19.73
N PHE A 141 -14.59 -7.10 -18.46
CA PHE A 141 -13.54 -7.37 -17.47
C PHE A 141 -12.65 -8.57 -17.85
N PRO A 142 -13.17 -9.74 -18.28
CA PRO A 142 -12.32 -10.86 -18.70
C PRO A 142 -11.50 -10.55 -19.95
N ALA A 143 -12.05 -9.79 -20.90
CA ALA A 143 -11.34 -9.36 -22.09
C ALA A 143 -10.16 -8.43 -21.74
N PHE A 144 -10.37 -7.51 -20.79
CA PHE A 144 -9.31 -6.68 -20.22
C PHE A 144 -8.22 -7.55 -19.57
N MET A 145 -8.60 -8.47 -18.69
CA MET A 145 -7.67 -9.37 -18.00
C MET A 145 -6.80 -10.15 -18.99
N SER A 146 -7.40 -10.67 -20.07
CA SER A 146 -6.66 -11.41 -21.10
C SER A 146 -5.63 -10.55 -21.83
N ARG A 147 -5.93 -9.28 -22.10
CA ARG A 147 -4.98 -8.38 -22.78
C ARG A 147 -3.87 -7.89 -21.84
N MET A 148 -4.13 -7.84 -20.54
CA MET A 148 -3.16 -7.38 -19.53
C MET A 148 -2.37 -8.53 -18.86
N ALA A 149 -2.61 -9.78 -19.24
CA ALA A 149 -2.07 -10.96 -18.55
C ALA A 149 -0.54 -11.05 -18.48
N ALA A 150 0.19 -10.36 -19.37
CA ALA A 150 1.66 -10.31 -19.38
C ALA A 150 2.23 -9.11 -18.60
N ASP A 151 1.42 -8.09 -18.33
CA ASP A 151 1.84 -6.90 -17.62
C ASP A 151 1.97 -7.20 -16.11
N ARG A 152 3.11 -6.84 -15.54
CA ARG A 152 3.47 -7.09 -14.14
C ARG A 152 3.63 -5.80 -13.34
N SER A 153 3.35 -4.65 -13.94
CA SER A 153 3.37 -3.37 -13.22
C SER A 153 2.35 -3.36 -12.09
N THR A 154 2.68 -2.70 -10.99
CA THR A 154 1.79 -2.56 -9.81
C THR A 154 0.42 -2.02 -10.23
N ARG A 155 0.41 -1.00 -11.10
CA ARG A 155 -0.79 -0.41 -11.67
C ARG A 155 -1.65 -1.43 -12.42
N SER A 156 -1.05 -2.25 -13.26
CA SER A 156 -1.78 -3.30 -13.98
C SER A 156 -2.34 -4.34 -13.02
N ARG A 157 -1.59 -4.74 -11.99
CA ARG A 157 -2.07 -5.68 -10.96
C ARG A 157 -3.23 -5.12 -10.14
N GLU A 158 -3.20 -3.84 -9.79
CA GLU A 158 -4.31 -3.14 -9.13
C GLU A 158 -5.58 -3.17 -9.99
N LEU A 159 -5.49 -2.77 -11.26
CA LEU A 159 -6.64 -2.79 -12.17
C LEU A 159 -7.14 -4.22 -12.45
N GLN A 160 -6.25 -5.20 -12.53
CA GLN A 160 -6.63 -6.61 -12.70
C GLN A 160 -7.35 -7.17 -11.48
N ALA A 161 -6.88 -6.88 -10.26
CA ALA A 161 -7.51 -7.30 -9.02
C ALA A 161 -8.92 -6.72 -8.89
N ASP A 162 -9.05 -5.42 -9.15
CA ASP A 162 -10.31 -4.72 -9.13
C ASP A 162 -11.27 -5.20 -10.26
N ALA A 163 -10.79 -5.41 -11.48
CA ALA A 163 -11.57 -6.00 -12.57
C ALA A 163 -12.09 -7.40 -12.21
N LYS A 164 -11.27 -8.20 -11.52
CA LYS A 164 -11.65 -9.54 -11.07
C LYS A 164 -12.73 -9.51 -9.99
N PHE A 165 -12.64 -8.57 -9.06
CA PHE A 165 -13.68 -8.31 -8.08
C PHE A 165 -15.00 -7.86 -8.74
N ARG A 166 -14.94 -6.92 -9.67
CA ARG A 166 -16.12 -6.43 -10.40
C ARG A 166 -16.75 -7.51 -11.27
N GLN A 167 -15.94 -8.39 -11.85
CA GLN A 167 -16.43 -9.58 -12.54
C GLN A 167 -17.29 -10.45 -11.60
N ALA A 168 -16.80 -10.70 -10.38
CA ALA A 168 -17.54 -11.46 -9.38
C ALA A 168 -18.85 -10.76 -8.98
N GLU A 169 -18.83 -9.44 -8.74
CA GLU A 169 -20.04 -8.67 -8.43
C GLU A 169 -21.05 -8.70 -9.59
N CYS A 170 -20.61 -8.59 -10.85
CA CYS A 170 -21.51 -8.72 -12.01
C CYS A 170 -22.19 -10.09 -12.02
N MET A 171 -21.42 -11.16 -11.84
CA MET A 171 -21.95 -12.52 -11.80
C MET A 171 -22.91 -12.72 -10.61
N PHE A 172 -22.56 -12.17 -9.45
CA PHE A 172 -23.40 -12.21 -8.26
C PHE A 172 -24.77 -11.57 -8.54
N TRP A 173 -24.82 -10.34 -9.06
CA TRP A 173 -26.08 -9.65 -9.33
C TRP A 173 -26.88 -10.27 -10.48
N LEU A 174 -26.23 -10.77 -11.53
CA LEU A 174 -26.91 -11.58 -12.56
C LEU A 174 -27.53 -12.85 -11.96
N GLY A 175 -26.85 -13.46 -10.99
CA GLY A 175 -27.32 -14.61 -10.25
C GLY A 175 -28.56 -14.32 -9.42
N VAL A 176 -28.52 -13.23 -8.65
CA VAL A 176 -29.65 -12.73 -7.84
C VAL A 176 -30.87 -12.40 -8.71
N LYS A 177 -30.66 -11.90 -9.94
CA LYS A 177 -31.73 -11.60 -10.92
C LYS A 177 -32.25 -12.84 -11.68
N GLY A 178 -31.82 -14.05 -11.30
CA GLY A 178 -32.42 -15.31 -11.77
C GLY A 178 -31.48 -16.26 -12.52
N ASN A 179 -30.22 -15.88 -12.77
CA ASN A 179 -29.24 -16.77 -13.40
C ASN A 179 -28.39 -17.52 -12.36
N THR A 180 -29.00 -18.46 -11.63
CA THR A 180 -28.37 -19.12 -10.47
C THR A 180 -27.00 -19.77 -10.75
N ALA A 181 -26.73 -20.16 -12.00
CA ALA A 181 -25.41 -20.65 -12.41
C ALA A 181 -24.28 -19.60 -12.20
N MET A 182 -24.60 -18.31 -12.31
CA MET A 182 -23.66 -17.21 -12.09
C MET A 182 -23.28 -17.05 -10.61
N LEU A 183 -24.14 -17.44 -9.66
CA LEU A 183 -23.81 -17.39 -8.23
C LEU A 183 -22.65 -18.34 -7.89
N SER A 184 -22.64 -19.54 -8.48
CA SER A 184 -21.55 -20.50 -8.29
C SER A 184 -20.22 -19.99 -8.87
N GLN A 185 -20.27 -19.33 -10.03
CA GLN A 185 -19.06 -18.72 -10.63
C GLN A 185 -18.55 -17.54 -9.80
N ALA A 186 -19.46 -16.70 -9.29
CA ALA A 186 -19.11 -15.60 -8.41
C ALA A 186 -18.43 -16.11 -7.12
N ASP A 187 -19.01 -17.13 -6.48
CA ASP A 187 -18.45 -17.75 -5.27
C ASP A 187 -17.02 -18.29 -5.46
N ALA A 188 -16.76 -18.93 -6.61
CA ALA A 188 -15.41 -19.39 -6.95
C ALA A 188 -14.40 -18.24 -7.05
N ILE A 189 -14.81 -17.10 -7.63
CA ILE A 189 -13.95 -15.91 -7.71
C ILE A 189 -13.76 -15.27 -6.34
N TYR A 190 -14.82 -15.11 -5.53
CA TYR A 190 -14.71 -14.55 -4.19
C TYR A 190 -13.75 -15.36 -3.31
N LYS A 191 -13.84 -16.69 -3.32
CA LYS A 191 -12.90 -17.57 -2.60
C LYS A 191 -11.46 -17.41 -3.05
N ALA A 192 -11.23 -17.19 -4.34
CA ALA A 192 -9.89 -16.91 -4.86
C ALA A 192 -9.37 -15.54 -4.41
N LEU A 193 -10.24 -14.52 -4.37
CA LEU A 193 -9.91 -13.17 -3.91
C LEU A 193 -9.77 -13.06 -2.39
N GLU A 194 -10.40 -13.94 -1.62
CA GLU A 194 -10.31 -14.00 -0.16
C GLU A 194 -9.00 -14.67 0.31
N ASN A 195 -8.40 -15.52 -0.52
CA ASN A 195 -7.18 -16.25 -0.17
C ASN A 195 -6.01 -15.28 0.04
N PRO A 196 -5.42 -15.19 1.25
CA PRO A 196 -4.27 -14.30 1.51
C PRO A 196 -3.04 -14.60 0.66
N LYS A 197 -2.93 -15.82 0.11
CA LYS A 197 -1.87 -16.25 -0.81
C LYS A 197 -2.28 -16.12 -2.29
N GLY A 198 -3.45 -15.57 -2.57
CA GLY A 198 -3.98 -15.39 -3.90
C GLY A 198 -3.29 -14.24 -4.63
N GLU A 199 -3.14 -14.37 -5.95
CA GLU A 199 -2.45 -13.42 -6.83
C GLU A 199 -2.92 -11.96 -6.68
N TYR A 200 -4.19 -11.75 -6.33
CA TYR A 200 -4.81 -10.42 -6.28
C TYR A 200 -5.05 -9.90 -4.86
N TYR A 201 -4.80 -10.69 -3.81
CA TYR A 201 -5.23 -10.36 -2.44
C TYR A 201 -4.63 -9.06 -1.88
N GLU A 202 -3.36 -8.82 -2.18
CA GLU A 202 -2.60 -7.65 -1.70
C GLU A 202 -2.98 -6.36 -2.44
N TYR A 203 -3.57 -6.49 -3.63
CA TYR A 203 -3.98 -5.36 -4.46
C TYR A 203 -5.43 -4.90 -4.19
N LEU A 204 -6.18 -5.65 -3.37
CA LEU A 204 -7.53 -5.27 -2.97
C LEU A 204 -7.51 -4.36 -1.74
N THR A 205 -8.39 -3.35 -1.74
CA THR A 205 -8.61 -2.52 -0.55
C THR A 205 -9.26 -3.33 0.57
N LYS A 206 -9.13 -2.85 1.81
CA LYS A 206 -9.79 -3.47 2.97
C LYS A 206 -11.30 -3.61 2.76
N ASP A 207 -11.95 -2.55 2.28
CA ASP A 207 -13.40 -2.55 2.06
C ASP A 207 -13.83 -3.59 1.02
N VAL A 208 -13.06 -3.75 -0.06
CA VAL A 208 -13.32 -4.78 -1.06
C VAL A 208 -13.14 -6.17 -0.46
N ARG A 209 -12.11 -6.41 0.35
CA ARG A 209 -11.91 -7.70 1.03
C ARG A 209 -13.04 -8.02 2.02
N ASP A 210 -13.54 -7.02 2.73
CA ASP A 210 -14.68 -7.17 3.64
C ASP A 210 -15.95 -7.55 2.87
N ILE A 211 -16.18 -6.98 1.68
CA ILE A 211 -17.27 -7.38 0.78
C ILE A 211 -17.08 -8.83 0.32
N VAL A 212 -15.88 -9.17 -0.18
CA VAL A 212 -15.54 -10.52 -0.67
C VAL A 212 -15.82 -11.59 0.38
N ALA A 213 -15.35 -11.40 1.62
CA ALA A 213 -15.54 -12.32 2.74
C ALA A 213 -17.04 -12.52 3.10
N ILE A 214 -17.86 -11.51 2.80
CA ILE A 214 -19.30 -11.51 3.08
C ILE A 214 -20.11 -12.14 1.94
N ARG A 215 -19.69 -12.02 0.68
CA ARG A 215 -20.49 -12.46 -0.46
C ARG A 215 -20.72 -13.97 -0.49
N SER A 216 -19.75 -14.79 -0.09
CA SER A 216 -19.92 -16.25 -0.05
C SER A 216 -21.06 -16.70 0.88
N PHE A 217 -21.23 -16.08 2.06
CA PHE A 217 -22.36 -16.44 2.92
C PHE A 217 -23.70 -15.93 2.35
N LEU A 218 -23.71 -14.74 1.72
CA LEU A 218 -24.92 -14.19 1.09
C LEU A 218 -25.40 -15.05 -0.07
N ILE A 219 -24.49 -15.63 -0.84
CA ILE A 219 -24.80 -16.60 -1.89
C ILE A 219 -25.51 -17.83 -1.30
N GLY A 220 -25.07 -18.30 -0.13
CA GLY A 220 -25.74 -19.39 0.60
C GLY A 220 -27.17 -19.04 1.01
N ILE A 221 -27.41 -17.81 1.47
CA ILE A 221 -28.75 -17.31 1.83
C ILE A 221 -29.63 -17.24 0.57
N GLU A 222 -29.17 -16.63 -0.51
CA GLU A 222 -29.93 -16.52 -1.77
C GLU A 222 -30.27 -17.88 -2.36
N THR A 223 -29.32 -18.82 -2.34
CA THR A 223 -29.55 -20.19 -2.82
C THR A 223 -30.60 -20.91 -1.97
N SER A 224 -30.60 -20.67 -0.65
CA SER A 224 -31.57 -21.27 0.27
C SER A 224 -32.97 -20.68 0.14
N LEU A 225 -33.08 -19.37 -0.16
CA LEU A 225 -34.37 -18.70 -0.36
C LEU A 225 -34.98 -18.99 -1.74
N GLY A 226 -34.18 -19.18 -2.78
CA GLY A 226 -34.68 -19.46 -4.13
C GLY A 226 -35.66 -18.39 -4.64
N LYS A 227 -36.89 -18.79 -4.99
CA LYS A 227 -37.96 -17.86 -5.45
C LYS A 227 -38.92 -17.44 -4.35
N GLU A 228 -38.64 -17.78 -3.09
CA GLU A 228 -39.53 -17.51 -1.97
C GLU A 228 -39.75 -16.01 -1.77
N ARG A 229 -40.98 -15.65 -1.41
CA ARG A 229 -41.40 -14.25 -1.15
C ARG A 229 -41.80 -14.02 0.30
N ASP A 230 -41.83 -15.08 1.10
CA ASP A 230 -42.24 -15.02 2.50
C ASP A 230 -41.02 -14.82 3.41
N VAL A 231 -41.11 -13.84 4.29
CA VAL A 231 -40.06 -13.52 5.26
C VAL A 231 -39.96 -14.60 6.35
N SER A 232 -41.00 -15.43 6.52
CA SER A 232 -41.00 -16.56 7.46
C SER A 232 -39.86 -17.56 7.18
N VAL A 233 -39.43 -17.70 5.93
CA VAL A 233 -38.32 -18.60 5.55
C VAL A 233 -36.93 -18.01 5.82
N PHE A 234 -36.82 -16.72 6.13
CA PHE A 234 -35.54 -16.08 6.45
C PHE A 234 -34.82 -16.79 7.60
N ASP A 235 -35.56 -17.08 8.68
CA ASP A 235 -34.98 -17.70 9.87
C ASP A 235 -34.45 -19.11 9.56
N ALA A 236 -35.16 -19.86 8.72
CA ALA A 236 -34.73 -21.17 8.25
C ALA A 236 -33.48 -21.06 7.36
N ALA A 237 -33.42 -20.10 6.44
CA ALA A 237 -32.25 -19.87 5.59
C ALA A 237 -31.01 -19.48 6.40
N MET A 238 -31.16 -18.60 7.41
CA MET A 238 -30.07 -18.23 8.32
C MET A 238 -29.59 -19.44 9.14
N ALA A 239 -30.51 -20.26 9.63
CA ALA A 239 -30.18 -21.47 10.37
C ALA A 239 -29.46 -22.53 9.51
N LEU A 240 -29.89 -22.72 8.25
CA LEU A 240 -29.23 -23.60 7.28
C LEU A 240 -27.81 -23.13 6.95
N ALA A 241 -27.59 -21.81 6.93
CA ALA A 241 -26.26 -21.21 6.83
C ALA A 241 -25.42 -21.28 8.13
N GLY A 242 -25.93 -21.94 9.18
CA GLY A 242 -25.25 -22.11 10.47
C GLY A 242 -25.22 -20.87 11.36
N LEU A 243 -26.05 -19.87 11.07
CA LEU A 243 -26.05 -18.58 11.76
C LEU A 243 -27.10 -18.55 12.88
N GLN A 244 -26.69 -18.12 14.09
CA GLN A 244 -27.59 -18.06 15.24
C GLN A 244 -27.36 -16.82 16.10
N LEU A 245 -28.45 -16.22 16.60
CA LEU A 245 -28.39 -15.11 17.56
C LEU A 245 -28.23 -15.63 18.99
N PRO A 246 -27.53 -14.90 19.88
CA PRO A 246 -26.92 -13.57 19.65
C PRO A 246 -25.53 -13.60 18.97
N ARG A 247 -24.91 -14.78 18.83
CA ARG A 247 -23.52 -14.96 18.39
C ARG A 247 -23.22 -14.32 17.03
N ASP A 248 -24.10 -14.51 16.05
CA ASP A 248 -23.88 -14.11 14.65
C ASP A 248 -24.55 -12.78 14.29
N ALA A 249 -24.80 -11.90 15.26
CA ALA A 249 -25.58 -10.67 15.07
C ALA A 249 -25.07 -9.74 13.95
N GLU A 250 -23.75 -9.62 13.77
CA GLU A 250 -23.17 -8.85 12.67
C GLU A 250 -23.50 -9.45 11.30
N LYS A 251 -23.53 -10.79 11.17
CA LYS A 251 -23.92 -11.45 9.92
C LYS A 251 -25.40 -11.25 9.61
N TYR A 252 -26.25 -11.19 10.64
CA TYR A 252 -27.66 -10.78 10.47
C TYR A 252 -27.78 -9.33 9.99
N LEU A 253 -26.98 -8.39 10.52
CA LEU A 253 -26.92 -7.02 10.02
C LEU A 253 -26.46 -6.98 8.55
N SER A 254 -25.44 -7.77 8.21
CA SER A 254 -24.93 -7.86 6.84
C SER A 254 -25.94 -8.46 5.86
N ALA A 255 -26.69 -9.49 6.28
CA ALA A 255 -27.81 -10.01 5.49
C ALA A 255 -28.89 -8.94 5.28
N GLY A 256 -29.25 -8.19 6.33
CA GLY A 256 -30.19 -7.09 6.22
C GLY A 256 -29.72 -5.98 5.27
N LYS A 257 -28.44 -5.58 5.35
CA LYS A 257 -27.83 -4.63 4.41
C LYS A 257 -27.84 -5.14 2.97
N TYR A 258 -27.56 -6.43 2.78
CA TYR A 258 -27.65 -7.06 1.48
C TYR A 258 -29.07 -6.95 0.89
N PHE A 259 -30.11 -7.27 1.68
CA PHE A 259 -31.49 -7.13 1.20
C PHE A 259 -31.88 -5.69 0.93
N LEU A 260 -31.35 -4.74 1.70
CA LEU A 260 -31.51 -3.32 1.42
C LEU A 260 -30.86 -2.93 0.08
N GLN A 261 -29.67 -3.45 -0.22
CA GLN A 261 -28.99 -3.28 -1.51
C GLN A 261 -29.77 -3.97 -2.65
N LYS A 262 -30.29 -5.18 -2.42
CA LYS A 262 -31.15 -5.92 -3.38
C LYS A 262 -32.41 -5.13 -3.72
N ALA A 263 -32.98 -4.40 -2.76
CA ALA A 263 -34.11 -3.51 -2.99
C ALA A 263 -33.77 -2.31 -3.89
N ILE A 264 -32.49 -1.92 -4.01
CA ILE A 264 -32.03 -0.92 -4.99
C ILE A 264 -31.96 -1.55 -6.39
N GLU A 265 -31.54 -2.81 -6.46
CA GLU A 265 -31.32 -3.55 -7.72
C GLU A 265 -32.58 -4.15 -8.35
N THR A 266 -33.73 -4.00 -7.69
CA THR A 266 -35.02 -4.59 -8.08
C THR A 266 -36.14 -3.55 -8.06
N ALA A 267 -37.29 -3.88 -8.65
CA ALA A 267 -38.44 -2.98 -8.74
C ALA A 267 -39.75 -3.67 -8.34
N GLY A 268 -40.81 -2.87 -8.11
CA GLY A 268 -42.14 -3.38 -7.81
C GLY A 268 -42.21 -4.30 -6.60
N GLU A 269 -42.88 -5.44 -6.74
CA GLU A 269 -43.05 -6.41 -5.64
C GLU A 269 -41.73 -7.07 -5.20
N GLU A 270 -40.76 -7.27 -6.09
CA GLU A 270 -39.45 -7.83 -5.71
C GLU A 270 -38.69 -6.88 -4.76
N ARG A 271 -38.73 -5.58 -5.05
CA ARG A 271 -38.18 -4.54 -4.18
C ARG A 271 -38.84 -4.52 -2.81
N LYS A 272 -40.17 -4.61 -2.78
CA LYS A 272 -40.95 -4.67 -1.54
C LYS A 272 -40.63 -5.91 -0.71
N VAL A 273 -40.50 -7.07 -1.34
CA VAL A 273 -40.07 -8.32 -0.68
C VAL A 273 -38.68 -8.16 -0.08
N ALA A 274 -37.71 -7.66 -0.83
CA ALA A 274 -36.35 -7.41 -0.34
C ALA A 274 -36.34 -6.46 0.88
N LEU A 275 -37.11 -5.36 0.84
CA LEU A 275 -37.23 -4.45 1.99
C LEU A 275 -37.82 -5.14 3.23
N ASN A 276 -38.80 -6.02 3.06
CA ASN A 276 -39.37 -6.77 4.18
C ASN A 276 -38.36 -7.76 4.80
N PHE A 277 -37.55 -8.44 3.98
CA PHE A 277 -36.44 -9.26 4.47
C PHE A 277 -35.41 -8.43 5.25
N ALA A 278 -35.04 -7.24 4.75
CA ALA A 278 -34.14 -6.33 5.45
C ALA A 278 -34.71 -5.90 6.82
N ILE A 279 -35.97 -5.44 6.85
CA ILE A 279 -36.68 -5.04 8.07
C ILE A 279 -36.68 -6.17 9.10
N HIS A 280 -36.97 -7.40 8.67
CA HIS A 280 -37.01 -8.57 9.56
C HIS A 280 -35.64 -8.91 10.12
N ALA A 281 -34.60 -8.94 9.27
CA ALA A 281 -33.21 -9.17 9.71
C ALA A 281 -32.79 -8.17 10.80
N PHE A 282 -33.06 -6.87 10.60
CA PHE A 282 -32.76 -5.85 11.59
C PHE A 282 -33.61 -5.98 12.86
N ASN A 283 -34.89 -6.32 12.73
CA ASN A 283 -35.78 -6.54 13.87
C ASN A 283 -35.31 -7.69 14.77
N LYS A 284 -34.76 -8.76 14.19
CA LYS A 284 -34.15 -9.87 14.95
C LYS A 284 -32.98 -9.41 15.80
N VAL A 285 -32.10 -8.56 15.27
CA VAL A 285 -30.96 -8.00 16.01
C VAL A 285 -31.42 -7.07 17.14
N ILE A 286 -32.41 -6.21 16.88
CA ILE A 286 -32.97 -5.29 17.91
C ILE A 286 -33.51 -6.07 19.12
N ASN A 287 -34.18 -7.19 18.87
CA ASN A 287 -34.83 -8.01 19.89
C ASN A 287 -33.89 -9.05 20.54
N ALA A 288 -32.69 -9.24 20.01
CA ALA A 288 -31.71 -10.17 20.57
C ALA A 288 -30.98 -9.62 21.81
N SER A 289 -30.37 -10.51 22.58
CA SER A 289 -29.50 -10.19 23.71
C SER A 289 -28.09 -9.77 23.25
N VAL A 290 -27.99 -8.63 22.56
CA VAL A 290 -26.75 -8.06 21.98
C VAL A 290 -26.48 -6.65 22.53
N SER A 291 -25.30 -6.09 22.23
CA SER A 291 -24.90 -4.75 22.70
C SER A 291 -25.85 -3.63 22.27
N GLY A 292 -25.89 -2.55 23.05
CA GLY A 292 -26.66 -1.35 22.73
C GLY A 292 -26.30 -0.76 21.37
N ASP A 293 -25.02 -0.76 21.01
CA ASP A 293 -24.51 -0.23 19.74
C ASP A 293 -25.02 -1.02 18.53
N LEU A 294 -25.03 -2.36 18.63
CA LEU A 294 -25.60 -3.21 17.58
C LEU A 294 -27.09 -2.96 17.40
N LYS A 295 -27.83 -2.80 18.51
CA LYS A 295 -29.25 -2.43 18.45
C LYS A 295 -29.45 -1.05 17.84
N ASN A 296 -28.59 -0.09 18.16
CA ASN A 296 -28.65 1.26 17.62
C ASN A 296 -28.45 1.27 16.10
N ARG A 297 -27.43 0.56 15.60
CA ARG A 297 -27.20 0.34 14.16
C ARG A 297 -28.39 -0.34 13.48
N ALA A 298 -28.94 -1.39 14.09
CA ALA A 298 -30.08 -2.12 13.57
C ALA A 298 -31.34 -1.24 13.49
N ARG A 299 -31.60 -0.39 14.50
CA ARG A 299 -32.73 0.56 14.48
C ARG A 299 -32.61 1.55 13.34
N PHE A 300 -31.42 2.14 13.17
CA PHE A 300 -31.17 3.07 12.07
C PHE A 300 -31.48 2.41 10.71
N MET A 301 -30.88 1.26 10.41
CA MET A 301 -31.11 0.57 9.14
C MET A 301 -32.56 0.09 8.96
N LYS A 302 -33.25 -0.31 10.04
CA LYS A 302 -34.67 -0.67 9.99
C LYS A 302 -35.54 0.53 9.61
N GLY A 303 -35.31 1.69 10.22
CA GLY A 303 -36.03 2.91 9.92
C GLY A 303 -35.81 3.37 8.47
N VAL A 304 -34.56 3.29 8.03
CA VAL A 304 -34.13 3.51 6.65
C VAL A 304 -34.86 2.58 5.66
N ALA A 305 -34.97 1.28 5.96
CA ALA A 305 -35.73 0.32 5.14
C ALA A 305 -37.24 0.61 5.11
N LEU A 306 -37.82 1.04 6.24
CA LEU A 306 -39.24 1.45 6.32
C LEU A 306 -39.54 2.69 5.46
N VAL A 307 -38.67 3.70 5.51
CA VAL A 307 -38.80 4.90 4.65
C VAL A 307 -38.86 4.51 3.17
N LYS A 308 -38.06 3.54 2.72
CA LYS A 308 -38.16 3.04 1.35
C LYS A 308 -39.34 2.15 1.08
N LEU A 309 -39.78 1.37 2.05
CA LEU A 309 -40.99 0.57 1.89
C LEU A 309 -42.18 1.47 1.58
N ALA A 310 -42.27 2.64 2.21
CA ALA A 310 -43.29 3.63 1.90
C ALA A 310 -43.28 4.06 0.41
N THR A 311 -42.11 4.19 -0.22
CA THR A 311 -42.00 4.64 -1.63
C THR A 311 -42.55 3.64 -2.66
N VAL A 312 -42.72 2.37 -2.29
CA VAL A 312 -43.26 1.31 -3.16
C VAL A 312 -44.67 0.87 -2.77
N GLN A 313 -45.26 1.50 -1.75
CA GLN A 313 -46.62 1.24 -1.29
C GLN A 313 -47.63 2.22 -1.90
N GLU A 314 -48.91 1.82 -1.84
CA GLU A 314 -50.04 2.67 -2.21
C GLU A 314 -50.11 3.93 -1.31
N LYS A 315 -50.55 5.06 -1.89
CA LYS A 315 -50.52 6.40 -1.26
C LYS A 315 -51.16 6.46 0.13
N ASP A 316 -52.22 5.70 0.37
CA ASP A 316 -52.94 5.63 1.64
C ASP A 316 -52.11 4.98 2.77
N LYS A 317 -51.15 4.12 2.43
CA LYS A 317 -50.29 3.41 3.39
C LYS A 317 -48.97 4.13 3.65
N GLN A 318 -48.52 4.98 2.72
CA GLN A 318 -47.20 5.62 2.80
C GLN A 318 -47.01 6.42 4.10
N SER A 319 -48.01 7.24 4.46
CA SER A 319 -47.94 8.07 5.66
C SER A 319 -47.86 7.24 6.96
N ALA A 320 -48.58 6.12 7.02
CA ALA A 320 -48.53 5.21 8.17
C ALA A 320 -47.13 4.58 8.31
N THR A 321 -46.56 4.08 7.20
CA THR A 321 -45.23 3.49 7.18
C THR A 321 -44.12 4.50 7.52
N ILE A 322 -44.24 5.77 7.09
CA ILE A 322 -43.31 6.82 7.51
C ILE A 322 -43.40 7.10 9.02
N ASN A 323 -44.61 7.06 9.59
CA ASN A 323 -44.77 7.23 11.04
C ASN A 323 -44.20 6.03 11.83
N ASP A 324 -44.30 4.81 11.30
CA ASP A 324 -43.63 3.64 11.87
C ASP A 324 -42.11 3.78 11.81
N ALA A 325 -41.57 4.25 10.68
CA ALA A 325 -40.15 4.55 10.52
C ALA A 325 -39.69 5.58 11.56
N LYS A 326 -40.45 6.66 11.73
CA LYS A 326 -40.21 7.71 12.73
C LYS A 326 -40.16 7.15 14.14
N SER A 327 -41.11 6.28 14.52
CA SER A 327 -41.12 5.65 15.85
C SER A 327 -39.85 4.83 16.11
N VAL A 328 -39.33 4.13 15.10
CA VAL A 328 -38.08 3.38 15.22
C VAL A 328 -36.86 4.33 15.29
N LEU A 329 -36.82 5.34 14.42
CA LEU A 329 -35.69 6.25 14.24
C LEU A 329 -35.50 7.21 15.42
N GLN A 330 -36.59 7.62 16.09
CA GLN A 330 -36.51 8.41 17.32
C GLN A 330 -35.84 7.66 18.49
N GLY A 331 -35.73 6.33 18.39
CA GLY A 331 -34.98 5.50 19.33
C GLY A 331 -33.47 5.41 19.04
N CYS A 332 -32.97 6.08 18.00
CA CYS A 332 -31.55 6.14 17.68
C CYS A 332 -30.80 7.11 18.62
N THR A 333 -29.59 6.72 19.01
CA THR A 333 -28.67 7.54 19.81
C THR A 333 -27.42 7.86 18.99
N SER A 334 -26.56 8.76 19.50
CA SER A 334 -25.27 9.07 18.87
C SER A 334 -24.49 7.78 18.52
N PRO A 335 -23.86 7.70 17.34
CA PRO A 335 -23.68 8.76 16.34
C PRO A 335 -24.85 8.94 15.35
N TYR A 336 -25.93 8.16 15.43
CA TYR A 336 -26.98 8.13 14.38
C TYR A 336 -28.16 9.07 14.62
N ALA A 337 -28.24 9.80 15.73
CA ALA A 337 -29.43 10.57 16.09
C ALA A 337 -29.81 11.64 15.05
N ASP A 338 -28.88 12.52 14.67
CA ASP A 338 -29.14 13.59 13.69
C ASP A 338 -29.41 13.04 12.28
N GLU A 339 -28.72 11.96 11.90
CA GLU A 339 -28.94 11.26 10.64
C GLU A 339 -30.30 10.54 10.63
N ALA A 340 -30.76 10.02 11.77
CA ALA A 340 -32.09 9.44 11.89
C ALA A 340 -33.19 10.49 11.71
N ASP A 341 -33.01 11.70 12.26
CA ASP A 341 -33.89 12.84 11.99
C ASP A 341 -33.88 13.22 10.51
N TYR A 342 -32.70 13.19 9.86
CA TYR A 342 -32.60 13.42 8.43
C TYR A 342 -33.40 12.38 7.63
N VAL A 343 -33.26 11.09 7.95
CA VAL A 343 -34.04 10.00 7.32
C VAL A 343 -35.55 10.21 7.48
N ILE A 344 -36.01 10.68 8.65
CA ILE A 344 -37.42 11.04 8.87
C ILE A 344 -37.85 12.18 7.94
N GLY A 345 -37.05 13.25 7.87
CA GLY A 345 -37.29 14.38 6.98
C GLY A 345 -37.38 13.96 5.49
N ILE A 346 -36.47 13.09 5.07
CA ILE A 346 -36.48 12.49 3.73
C ILE A 346 -37.70 11.59 3.50
N GLY A 347 -38.14 10.85 4.52
CA GLY A 347 -39.37 10.07 4.46
C GLY A 347 -40.59 10.91 4.08
N TYR A 348 -40.76 12.06 4.74
CA TYR A 348 -41.82 13.01 4.40
C TYR A 348 -41.60 13.70 3.04
N PHE A 349 -40.35 14.06 2.72
CA PHE A 349 -39.99 14.64 1.42
C PHE A 349 -40.38 13.73 0.25
N ASN A 350 -40.05 12.42 0.33
CA ASN A 350 -40.30 11.45 -0.74
C ASN A 350 -41.79 11.24 -1.05
N ILE A 351 -42.67 11.52 -0.08
CA ILE A 351 -44.13 11.42 -0.26
C ILE A 351 -44.78 12.79 -0.54
N ASN A 352 -43.96 13.83 -0.80
CA ASN A 352 -44.35 15.23 -1.02
C ASN A 352 -45.04 15.91 0.19
N ASP A 353 -44.82 15.42 1.41
CA ASP A 353 -45.30 16.05 2.63
C ASP A 353 -44.30 17.11 3.15
N TYR A 354 -44.20 18.20 2.41
CA TYR A 354 -43.26 19.28 2.71
C TYR A 354 -43.56 20.01 4.03
N SER A 355 -44.79 19.93 4.52
CA SER A 355 -45.18 20.55 5.80
C SER A 355 -44.48 19.89 6.98
N ASN A 356 -44.35 18.57 6.95
CA ASN A 356 -43.64 17.80 7.98
C ASN A 356 -42.13 17.69 7.71
N ALA A 357 -41.71 17.66 6.44
CA ALA A 357 -40.28 17.60 6.10
C ALA A 357 -39.52 18.89 6.46
N LEU A 358 -40.10 20.06 6.14
CA LEU A 358 -39.39 21.33 6.19
C LEU A 358 -38.86 21.72 7.59
N PRO A 359 -39.62 21.59 8.69
CA PRO A 359 -39.12 21.93 10.02
C PRO A 359 -37.92 21.08 10.44
N ILE A 360 -37.92 19.79 10.10
CA ILE A 360 -36.84 18.84 10.42
C ILE A 360 -35.58 19.21 9.63
N LEU A 361 -35.71 19.36 8.30
CA LEU A 361 -34.58 19.69 7.42
C LEU A 361 -33.99 21.07 7.75
N GLN A 362 -34.82 22.04 8.14
CA GLN A 362 -34.36 23.36 8.55
C GLN A 362 -33.52 23.30 9.83
N GLN A 363 -33.92 22.50 10.83
CA GLN A 363 -33.15 22.32 12.07
C GLN A 363 -31.80 21.65 11.78
N LEU A 364 -31.79 20.61 10.96
CA LEU A 364 -30.56 19.90 10.58
C LEU A 364 -29.62 20.76 9.74
N LYS A 365 -30.15 21.55 8.81
CA LYS A 365 -29.38 22.57 8.08
C LYS A 365 -28.67 23.52 9.05
N ALA A 366 -29.37 24.00 10.09
CA ALA A 366 -28.77 24.89 11.08
C ALA A 366 -27.64 24.21 11.89
N LYS A 367 -27.71 22.88 12.07
CA LYS A 367 -26.62 22.07 12.66
C LYS A 367 -25.46 21.79 11.71
N GLY A 368 -25.56 22.16 10.43
CA GLY A 368 -24.50 21.94 9.45
C GLY A 368 -24.72 20.77 8.50
N HIS A 369 -25.87 20.10 8.56
CA HIS A 369 -26.15 18.92 7.74
C HIS A 369 -26.35 19.31 6.26
N ILE A 370 -25.35 19.03 5.43
CA ILE A 370 -25.29 19.41 4.00
C ILE A 370 -26.51 18.89 3.21
N ARG A 371 -26.81 17.60 3.36
CA ARG A 371 -27.86 16.92 2.59
C ARG A 371 -29.25 17.45 2.95
N ALA A 372 -29.50 17.69 4.24
CA ALA A 372 -30.69 18.38 4.70
C ALA A 372 -30.78 19.82 4.16
N ALA A 373 -29.66 20.54 4.06
CA ALA A 373 -29.61 21.88 3.46
C ALA A 373 -29.95 21.87 1.96
N TYR A 374 -29.58 20.81 1.25
CA TYR A 374 -29.92 20.63 -0.17
C TYR A 374 -31.41 20.36 -0.33
N HIS A 375 -31.96 19.36 0.38
CA HIS A 375 -33.39 19.06 0.31
C HIS A 375 -34.25 20.22 0.81
N TYR A 376 -33.78 20.98 1.81
CA TYR A 376 -34.40 22.25 2.18
C TYR A 376 -34.44 23.21 0.98
N ALA A 377 -33.34 23.37 0.24
CA ALA A 377 -33.30 24.24 -0.93
C ALA A 377 -34.30 23.79 -2.01
N ILE A 378 -34.38 22.50 -2.30
CA ILE A 378 -35.35 21.94 -3.26
C ILE A 378 -36.79 22.25 -2.85
N ILE A 379 -37.15 22.05 -1.57
CA ILE A 379 -38.49 22.43 -1.07
C ILE A 379 -38.73 23.94 -1.25
N GLN A 380 -37.71 24.78 -1.06
CA GLN A 380 -37.86 26.22 -1.28
C GLN A 380 -38.07 26.58 -2.75
N ILE A 381 -37.44 25.86 -3.69
CA ILE A 381 -37.68 26.02 -5.14
C ILE A 381 -39.14 25.71 -5.45
N GLU A 382 -39.65 24.57 -4.98
CA GLU A 382 -41.06 24.15 -5.16
C GLU A 382 -42.04 25.17 -4.56
N LYS A 383 -41.68 25.81 -3.45
CA LYS A 383 -42.48 26.87 -2.80
C LYS A 383 -42.28 28.26 -3.41
N ASN A 384 -41.59 28.38 -4.54
CA ASN A 384 -41.25 29.64 -5.21
C ASN A 384 -40.46 30.63 -4.32
N GLN A 385 -39.70 30.13 -3.34
CA GLN A 385 -38.84 30.92 -2.46
C GLN A 385 -37.39 30.95 -2.97
N CYS A 386 -37.20 31.52 -4.16
CA CYS A 386 -35.92 31.51 -4.89
C CYS A 386 -34.73 31.96 -4.02
N THR A 387 -34.86 33.09 -3.31
CA THR A 387 -33.77 33.63 -2.47
C THR A 387 -33.33 32.68 -1.36
N ASN A 388 -34.28 31.98 -0.73
CA ASN A 388 -33.97 31.02 0.34
C ASN A 388 -33.28 29.78 -0.22
N ALA A 389 -33.70 29.32 -1.40
CA ALA A 389 -33.04 28.24 -2.13
C ALA A 389 -31.61 28.61 -2.50
N ALA A 390 -31.41 29.74 -3.20
CA ALA A 390 -30.10 30.21 -3.66
C ALA A 390 -29.11 30.38 -2.50
N ARG A 391 -29.54 30.96 -1.37
CA ARG A 391 -28.70 31.07 -0.18
C ARG A 391 -28.35 29.71 0.43
N SER A 392 -29.27 28.75 0.44
CA SER A 392 -29.00 27.40 0.94
C SER A 392 -27.98 26.67 0.07
N LEU A 393 -28.13 26.75 -1.26
CA LEU A 393 -27.19 26.16 -2.22
C LEU A 393 -25.81 26.82 -2.13
N GLY A 394 -25.75 28.15 -2.04
CA GLY A 394 -24.50 28.89 -1.81
C GLY A 394 -23.80 28.51 -0.49
N ALA A 395 -24.55 28.24 0.56
CA ALA A 395 -24.00 27.73 1.82
C ALA A 395 -23.37 26.33 1.64
N ILE A 396 -23.95 25.46 0.81
CA ILE A 396 -23.35 24.14 0.48
C ILE A 396 -22.04 24.32 -0.27
N LEU A 397 -22.03 25.12 -1.34
CA LEU A 397 -20.84 25.36 -2.17
C LEU A 397 -19.69 26.02 -1.40
N SER A 398 -20.00 26.85 -0.39
CA SER A 398 -18.98 27.43 0.50
C SER A 398 -18.47 26.45 1.55
N THR A 399 -19.26 25.44 1.89
CA THR A 399 -18.93 24.41 2.91
C THR A 399 -18.07 23.30 2.32
N ILE A 400 -18.48 22.71 1.20
CA ILE A 400 -17.78 21.60 0.56
C ILE A 400 -16.60 22.15 -0.23
N LYS A 401 -15.38 21.72 0.12
CA LYS A 401 -14.15 22.14 -0.57
C LYS A 401 -13.82 21.27 -1.77
N ASP A 402 -14.12 19.98 -1.67
CA ASP A 402 -14.04 19.05 -2.79
C ASP A 402 -15.15 19.36 -3.80
N ARG A 403 -14.76 19.96 -4.92
CA ARG A 403 -15.71 20.29 -5.98
C ARG A 403 -16.21 19.06 -6.72
N THR A 404 -15.55 17.91 -6.61
CA THR A 404 -16.01 16.66 -7.21
C THR A 404 -17.07 15.95 -6.39
N ASP A 405 -17.31 16.40 -5.15
CA ASP A 405 -18.35 15.87 -4.28
C ASP A 405 -19.74 15.94 -4.96
N PRO A 406 -20.53 14.85 -4.95
CA PRO A 406 -21.83 14.81 -5.60
C PRO A 406 -22.79 15.90 -5.11
N TRP A 407 -22.74 16.27 -3.83
CA TRP A 407 -23.58 17.32 -3.25
C TRP A 407 -23.11 18.71 -3.64
N TYR A 408 -21.81 18.92 -3.85
CA TYR A 408 -21.31 20.14 -4.47
C TYR A 408 -21.86 20.27 -5.89
N GLN A 409 -21.70 19.23 -6.71
CA GLN A 409 -22.13 19.22 -8.10
C GLN A 409 -23.65 19.42 -8.25
N LYS A 410 -24.44 18.74 -7.42
CA LYS A 410 -25.89 18.93 -7.37
C LYS A 410 -26.25 20.37 -6.98
N ALA A 411 -25.61 20.91 -5.95
CA ALA A 411 -25.91 22.27 -5.50
C ALA A 411 -25.54 23.33 -6.54
N ASP A 412 -24.42 23.15 -7.24
CA ASP A 412 -23.96 24.06 -8.28
C ASP A 412 -24.89 24.05 -9.50
N LEU A 413 -25.28 22.84 -9.93
CA LEU A 413 -26.24 22.66 -11.02
C LEU A 413 -27.58 23.33 -10.71
N GLU A 414 -28.17 23.03 -9.56
CA GLU A 414 -29.45 23.62 -9.16
C GLU A 414 -29.36 25.14 -9.04
N LEU A 415 -28.27 25.65 -8.47
CA LEU A 415 -28.04 27.09 -8.34
C LEU A 415 -27.92 27.77 -9.71
N SER A 416 -27.26 27.13 -10.69
CA SER A 416 -27.09 27.68 -12.03
C SER A 416 -28.41 27.92 -12.76
N ASN A 417 -29.43 27.10 -12.47
CA ASN A 417 -30.77 27.18 -13.03
C ASN A 417 -31.63 28.28 -12.40
N LEU A 418 -31.24 28.83 -11.25
CA LEU A 418 -32.00 29.88 -10.56
C LEU A 418 -31.73 31.26 -11.16
N SER A 419 -32.81 32.00 -11.46
CA SER A 419 -32.72 33.42 -11.86
C SER A 419 -32.11 34.29 -10.76
N CYS A 420 -32.29 33.91 -9.49
CA CYS A 420 -31.78 34.60 -8.31
C CYS A 420 -30.39 34.10 -7.84
N ARG A 421 -29.62 33.39 -8.67
CA ARG A 421 -28.33 32.78 -8.25
C ARG A 421 -27.32 33.75 -7.63
N ASN A 422 -27.40 35.04 -7.96
CA ASN A 422 -26.55 36.07 -7.36
C ASN A 422 -26.74 36.20 -5.83
N GLU A 423 -27.87 35.78 -5.28
CA GLU A 423 -28.14 35.76 -3.83
C GLU A 423 -27.26 34.75 -3.07
N ALA A 424 -26.60 33.82 -3.77
CA ALA A 424 -25.64 32.89 -3.19
C ALA A 424 -24.26 33.52 -2.92
N LYS A 425 -23.97 34.69 -3.50
CA LYS A 425 -22.67 35.35 -3.36
C LYS A 425 -22.43 35.81 -1.92
N GLY A 426 -21.27 35.47 -1.37
CA GLY A 426 -20.87 35.89 -0.02
C GLY A 426 -21.61 35.19 1.12
N VAL A 427 -22.39 34.14 0.83
CA VAL A 427 -23.04 33.33 1.86
C VAL A 427 -21.97 32.55 2.64
N SER A 428 -22.08 32.55 3.97
CA SER A 428 -21.18 31.83 4.86
C SER A 428 -21.37 30.32 4.77
N SER A 429 -20.32 29.56 5.08
CA SER A 429 -20.40 28.11 5.22
C SER A 429 -21.41 27.70 6.30
N LEU A 430 -21.97 26.50 6.14
CA LEU A 430 -22.76 25.83 7.15
C LEU A 430 -21.91 25.55 8.41
N ALA A 431 -22.59 25.31 9.54
CA ALA A 431 -21.92 24.90 10.77
C ALA A 431 -21.15 23.57 10.58
N ARG A 432 -20.13 23.33 11.41
CA ARG A 432 -19.38 22.07 11.36
C ARG A 432 -20.26 20.93 11.87
N TYR A 433 -20.52 19.95 11.01
CA TYR A 433 -21.27 18.75 11.31
C TYR A 433 -20.36 17.53 11.25
N SER A 434 -20.47 16.63 12.23
CA SER A 434 -19.74 15.36 12.22
C SER A 434 -20.63 14.30 11.58
N GLU A 435 -20.21 13.75 10.44
CA GLU A 435 -20.98 12.69 9.81
C GLU A 435 -20.96 11.40 10.64
N PRO A 436 -22.07 10.66 10.68
CA PRO A 436 -22.10 9.35 11.30
C PRO A 436 -21.28 8.33 10.49
N PRO A 437 -20.89 7.19 11.08
CA PRO A 437 -20.22 6.10 10.36
C PRO A 437 -21.05 5.48 9.22
N MET A 438 -22.35 5.83 9.14
CA MET A 438 -23.27 5.31 8.14
C MET A 438 -24.38 6.32 7.91
N THR A 439 -24.62 6.64 6.64
CA THR A 439 -25.58 7.64 6.19
C THR A 439 -26.74 6.99 5.45
N TYR A 440 -27.83 7.73 5.25
CA TYR A 440 -28.95 7.30 4.43
C TYR A 440 -28.53 7.00 2.99
N GLU A 441 -27.73 7.88 2.37
CA GLU A 441 -27.30 7.77 0.98
C GLU A 441 -26.46 6.52 0.73
N ASN A 442 -25.62 6.13 1.69
CA ASN A 442 -24.81 4.91 1.59
C ASN A 442 -25.64 3.63 1.67
N LEU A 443 -26.91 3.71 2.06
CA LEU A 443 -27.78 2.57 2.25
C LEU A 443 -28.92 2.50 1.24
N VAL A 444 -29.35 3.61 0.64
CA VAL A 444 -30.67 3.63 0.02
C VAL A 444 -30.91 4.64 -1.10
N ASP A 445 -30.07 4.70 -2.11
CA ASP A 445 -30.57 5.26 -3.36
C ASP A 445 -29.92 4.59 -4.56
N GLU A 446 -30.69 4.37 -5.61
CA GLU A 446 -30.15 3.89 -6.88
C GLU A 446 -29.21 4.94 -7.46
N GLU A 447 -29.58 6.21 -7.33
CA GLU A 447 -28.73 7.32 -7.70
C GLU A 447 -27.50 7.42 -6.78
N ALA A 448 -27.68 7.31 -5.47
CA ALA A 448 -26.55 7.36 -4.53
C ALA A 448 -25.61 6.16 -4.71
N GLU A 449 -26.12 4.96 -5.00
CA GLU A 449 -25.30 3.79 -5.30
C GLU A 449 -24.53 3.99 -6.61
N ARG A 450 -25.14 4.60 -7.63
CA ARG A 450 -24.42 5.01 -8.85
C ARG A 450 -23.34 6.04 -8.54
N GLU A 451 -23.64 7.07 -7.77
CA GLU A 451 -22.66 8.10 -7.39
C GLU A 451 -21.53 7.51 -6.52
N ARG A 452 -21.82 6.54 -5.66
CA ARG A 452 -20.83 5.77 -4.90
C ARG A 452 -19.90 5.00 -5.85
N LYS A 453 -20.46 4.22 -6.78
CA LYS A 453 -19.68 3.48 -7.80
C LYS A 453 -18.87 4.42 -8.70
N LYS A 454 -19.41 5.60 -9.04
CA LYS A 454 -18.67 6.65 -9.77
C LYS A 454 -17.52 7.21 -8.94
N SER A 455 -17.74 7.47 -7.66
CA SER A 455 -16.70 7.95 -6.74
C SER A 455 -15.57 6.94 -6.58
N GLU A 456 -15.90 5.65 -6.47
CA GLU A 456 -14.89 4.57 -6.50
C GLU A 456 -14.11 4.54 -7.82
N ALA A 457 -14.82 4.67 -8.95
CA ALA A 457 -14.19 4.71 -10.27
C ALA A 457 -13.28 5.93 -10.44
N LEU A 458 -13.72 7.09 -9.95
CA LEU A 458 -12.96 8.34 -9.95
C LEU A 458 -11.72 8.21 -9.07
N PHE A 459 -11.86 7.61 -7.89
CA PHE A 459 -10.72 7.37 -7.00
C PHE A 459 -9.67 6.48 -7.67
N ILE A 460 -10.09 5.42 -8.36
CA ILE A 460 -9.18 4.59 -9.15
C ILE A 460 -8.55 5.43 -10.26
N TRP A 461 -9.34 6.22 -10.99
CA TRP A 461 -8.82 7.10 -12.04
C TRP A 461 -7.75 8.05 -11.49
N GLN A 462 -8.00 8.73 -10.36
CA GLN A 462 -7.07 9.68 -9.74
C GLN A 462 -5.82 9.00 -9.17
N ARG A 463 -5.92 7.74 -8.73
CA ARG A 463 -4.79 6.96 -8.21
C ARG A 463 -3.93 6.37 -9.33
N SER A 464 -4.55 5.99 -10.45
CA SER A 464 -3.93 5.19 -11.49
C SER A 464 -4.11 5.77 -12.89
N SER A 465 -4.26 7.08 -13.08
CA SER A 465 -4.33 7.66 -14.43
C SER A 465 -2.98 7.52 -15.14
N LYS A 466 -2.99 7.18 -16.44
CA LYS A 466 -1.76 7.14 -17.25
C LYS A 466 -1.21 8.55 -17.41
N PHE A 467 0.02 8.78 -16.95
CA PHE A 467 0.80 9.95 -17.35
C PHE A 467 1.15 9.85 -18.84
N ILE A 468 1.41 11.00 -19.48
CA ILE A 468 1.90 11.03 -20.86
C ILE A 468 3.31 10.48 -20.85
N ASP A 469 3.64 9.57 -21.77
CA ASP A 469 5.04 9.30 -22.07
C ASP A 469 5.64 10.58 -22.65
N VAL A 470 6.43 11.27 -21.84
CA VAL A 470 7.12 12.49 -22.27
C VAL A 470 8.17 12.05 -23.28
N PRO A 471 8.03 12.38 -24.58
CA PRO A 471 9.06 12.05 -25.54
C PRO A 471 10.35 12.76 -25.13
N ASP A 472 11.48 12.16 -25.48
CA ASP A 472 12.76 12.79 -25.24
C ASP A 472 12.77 14.18 -25.90
N ILE A 473 13.13 15.21 -25.14
CA ILE A 473 13.21 16.57 -25.66
C ILE A 473 14.21 16.65 -26.82
N ASP A 474 15.19 15.75 -26.85
CA ASP A 474 16.17 15.62 -27.93
C ASP A 474 15.55 15.04 -29.21
N GLU A 475 14.46 14.25 -29.14
CA GLU A 475 13.68 13.84 -30.31
C GLU A 475 12.84 14.98 -30.89
N LEU A 476 12.42 15.94 -30.04
CA LEU A 476 11.61 17.09 -30.43
C LEU A 476 12.44 18.26 -31.00
N LEU A 477 13.77 18.26 -30.79
CA LEU A 477 14.68 19.36 -31.13
C LEU A 477 15.89 18.89 -31.97
N PRO A 478 15.69 18.58 -33.26
CA PRO A 478 16.75 18.00 -34.10
C PRO A 478 17.90 18.96 -34.45
N ASP A 479 17.69 20.29 -34.37
CA ASP A 479 18.70 21.31 -34.67
C ASP A 479 19.16 22.05 -33.40
N ARG A 480 20.23 21.55 -32.76
CA ARG A 480 20.97 22.34 -31.76
C ARG A 480 21.92 23.32 -32.46
N PRO A 481 22.13 24.55 -31.95
CA PRO A 481 23.37 25.28 -32.21
C PRO A 481 24.54 24.41 -31.74
N PRO A 482 25.74 24.48 -32.36
CA PRO A 482 26.78 23.48 -32.21
C PRO A 482 27.01 23.18 -30.73
N GLU A 483 26.87 21.91 -30.37
CA GLU A 483 27.05 21.42 -29.02
C GLU A 483 28.37 21.99 -28.51
N THR A 484 28.33 22.76 -27.42
CA THR A 484 29.55 23.28 -26.80
C THR A 484 30.23 22.14 -26.08
N ASN A 485 30.90 21.33 -26.90
CA ASN A 485 31.81 20.27 -26.56
C ASN A 485 32.73 20.71 -25.42
N VAL A 486 32.67 19.96 -24.31
CA VAL A 486 33.54 20.15 -23.15
C VAL A 486 34.57 19.03 -23.16
N ASN A 487 35.84 19.43 -23.16
CA ASN A 487 36.94 18.49 -23.01
C ASN A 487 37.11 18.14 -21.53
N LEU A 488 37.14 16.85 -21.22
CA LEU A 488 37.30 16.30 -19.87
C LEU A 488 38.52 15.38 -19.83
N GLU A 489 39.10 15.28 -18.64
CA GLU A 489 40.05 14.21 -18.31
C GLU A 489 39.43 13.28 -17.26
N ILE A 490 39.32 11.99 -17.57
CA ILE A 490 38.82 10.97 -16.66
C ILE A 490 40.00 10.11 -16.24
N ALA A 491 40.40 10.21 -14.98
CA ALA A 491 41.50 9.44 -14.41
C ALA A 491 40.97 8.28 -13.58
N ILE A 492 41.25 7.06 -14.03
CA ILE A 492 40.91 5.82 -13.34
C ILE A 492 42.04 5.47 -12.36
N GLN A 493 41.67 5.20 -11.11
CA GLN A 493 42.56 4.88 -10.01
C GLN A 493 42.30 3.45 -9.53
N PRO A 494 43.34 2.63 -9.25
CA PRO A 494 44.76 2.91 -9.44
C PRO A 494 45.16 2.89 -10.93
N PRO A 495 46.28 3.51 -11.33
CA PRO A 495 46.63 3.67 -12.75
C PRO A 495 47.34 2.43 -13.34
N GLY A 496 47.21 2.25 -14.66
CA GLY A 496 47.80 1.17 -15.46
C GLY A 496 46.97 -0.13 -15.50
N GLY A 497 47.29 -1.04 -16.42
CA GLY A 497 46.60 -2.33 -16.59
C GLY A 497 45.67 -2.41 -17.80
N GLU A 498 44.98 -3.54 -17.94
CA GLU A 498 44.01 -3.80 -19.02
C GLU A 498 42.64 -3.23 -18.60
N GLU A 499 42.18 -2.16 -19.26
CA GLU A 499 40.94 -1.47 -18.90
C GLU A 499 40.19 -0.87 -20.10
N SER A 500 38.89 -0.70 -19.97
CA SER A 500 38.02 -0.04 -20.94
C SER A 500 36.99 0.86 -20.26
N ILE A 501 36.54 1.87 -21.01
CA ILE A 501 35.55 2.86 -20.59
C ILE A 501 34.47 2.94 -21.65
N ILE A 502 33.21 2.92 -21.21
CA ILE A 502 32.02 3.05 -22.04
C ILE A 502 31.26 4.26 -21.53
N ILE A 503 30.88 5.16 -22.44
CA ILE A 503 30.13 6.37 -22.11
C ILE A 503 28.83 6.36 -22.93
N ASP A 504 27.69 6.49 -22.26
CA ASP A 504 26.34 6.43 -22.87
C ASP A 504 26.13 5.20 -23.76
N GLY A 505 26.64 4.05 -23.33
CA GLY A 505 26.55 2.79 -24.07
C GLY A 505 27.45 2.69 -25.30
N LYS A 506 28.32 3.68 -25.56
CA LYS A 506 29.26 3.68 -26.70
C LYS A 506 30.70 3.48 -26.24
N GLU A 507 31.36 2.50 -26.83
CA GLU A 507 32.80 2.27 -26.66
C GLU A 507 33.63 3.24 -27.52
N GLY A 508 34.85 3.57 -27.05
CA GLY A 508 35.82 4.35 -27.82
C GLY A 508 35.58 5.87 -27.88
N LEU A 509 34.54 6.39 -27.21
CA LEU A 509 34.31 7.84 -27.09
C LEU A 509 35.47 8.54 -26.36
N ALA A 510 35.98 7.92 -25.29
CA ALA A 510 37.11 8.42 -24.54
C ALA A 510 38.40 7.74 -25.01
N LYS A 511 39.45 8.54 -25.26
CA LYS A 511 40.76 8.06 -25.70
C LYS A 511 41.72 8.02 -24.51
N LEU A 512 42.31 6.87 -24.26
CA LEU A 512 43.40 6.74 -23.29
C LEU A 512 44.60 7.58 -23.75
N VAL A 513 45.08 8.48 -22.90
CA VAL A 513 46.20 9.38 -23.22
C VAL A 513 47.44 9.02 -22.41
N GLU A 514 47.29 8.78 -21.12
CA GLU A 514 48.43 8.46 -20.25
C GLU A 514 47.96 7.72 -19.00
N ASN A 515 48.58 6.57 -18.68
CA ASN A 515 48.49 5.90 -17.37
C ASN A 515 47.10 5.95 -16.69
N SER A 516 46.09 5.37 -17.34
CA SER A 516 44.67 5.38 -16.91
C SER A 516 43.95 6.74 -16.90
N VAL A 517 44.47 7.72 -17.63
CA VAL A 517 43.83 9.00 -17.91
C VAL A 517 43.28 9.00 -19.33
N TYR A 518 41.97 9.15 -19.44
CA TYR A 518 41.23 9.24 -20.68
C TYR A 518 40.85 10.69 -20.97
N LYS A 519 41.03 11.13 -22.22
CA LYS A 519 40.44 12.38 -22.72
C LYS A 519 39.19 12.09 -23.50
N VAL A 520 38.14 12.84 -23.19
CA VAL A 520 36.87 12.75 -23.89
C VAL A 520 36.33 14.15 -24.13
N THR A 521 35.69 14.33 -25.28
CA THR A 521 34.90 15.51 -25.57
C THR A 521 33.44 15.08 -25.45
N LEU A 522 32.75 15.60 -24.45
CA LEU A 522 31.34 15.31 -24.21
C LEU A 522 30.51 16.58 -24.33
N ASN A 523 29.23 16.38 -24.56
CA ASN A 523 28.26 17.44 -24.46
C ASN A 523 28.08 17.84 -22.99
N ARG A 524 27.54 19.04 -22.75
CA ARG A 524 27.10 19.39 -21.39
C ARG A 524 25.85 18.57 -21.07
N GLY A 525 25.80 17.96 -19.90
CA GLY A 525 24.72 17.05 -19.52
C GLY A 525 25.15 16.01 -18.50
N THR A 526 24.27 15.06 -18.20
CA THR A 526 24.61 13.87 -17.39
C THR A 526 24.90 12.72 -18.35
N HIS A 527 26.03 12.07 -18.15
CA HIS A 527 26.48 10.95 -18.98
C HIS A 527 26.67 9.71 -18.13
N LYS A 528 26.20 8.56 -18.62
CA LYS A 528 26.41 7.27 -17.96
C LYS A 528 27.81 6.77 -18.30
N ILE A 529 28.57 6.36 -17.28
CA ILE A 529 29.93 5.85 -17.44
C ILE A 529 30.03 4.44 -16.86
N LYS A 530 30.66 3.56 -17.62
CA LYS A 530 30.97 2.19 -17.21
C LYS A 530 32.47 1.94 -17.40
N VAL A 531 33.17 1.54 -16.34
CA VAL A 531 34.61 1.25 -16.36
C VAL A 531 34.84 -0.22 -16.03
N LYS A 532 35.50 -0.93 -16.96
CA LYS A 532 35.93 -2.32 -16.79
C LYS A 532 37.45 -2.34 -16.66
N LYS A 533 37.98 -2.98 -15.62
CA LYS A 533 39.42 -3.10 -15.41
C LYS A 533 39.77 -4.48 -14.87
N LYS A 534 40.73 -5.15 -15.49
CA LYS A 534 41.15 -6.50 -15.09
C LYS A 534 41.67 -6.53 -13.66
N GLY A 535 41.13 -7.43 -12.85
CA GLY A 535 41.44 -7.56 -11.44
C GLY A 535 40.77 -6.51 -10.55
N PHE A 536 39.76 -5.79 -11.07
CA PHE A 536 38.95 -4.81 -10.34
C PHE A 536 37.47 -5.03 -10.64
N TYR A 537 36.61 -4.64 -9.70
CA TYR A 537 35.17 -4.70 -9.90
C TYR A 537 34.70 -3.69 -10.97
N LEU A 538 33.58 -4.02 -11.61
CA LEU A 538 32.91 -3.10 -12.53
C LEU A 538 32.50 -1.82 -11.79
N LEU A 539 32.73 -0.66 -12.40
CA LEU A 539 32.19 0.62 -11.94
C LEU A 539 31.13 1.10 -12.93
N GLU A 540 29.90 1.29 -12.46
CA GLU A 540 28.85 2.02 -13.16
C GLU A 540 28.50 3.28 -12.38
N SER A 541 28.48 4.43 -13.05
CA SER A 541 28.21 5.73 -12.41
C SER A 541 27.63 6.71 -13.43
N GLU A 542 27.19 7.86 -12.94
CA GLU A 542 26.89 9.03 -13.77
C GLU A 542 27.92 10.14 -13.54
N ILE A 543 28.27 10.87 -14.60
CA ILE A 543 29.10 12.07 -14.52
C ILE A 543 28.32 13.27 -15.05
N LYS A 544 28.34 14.37 -14.31
CA LYS A 544 27.68 15.62 -14.72
C LYS A 544 28.71 16.56 -15.34
N VAL A 545 28.54 16.82 -16.63
CA VAL A 545 29.43 17.65 -17.45
C VAL A 545 28.88 19.07 -17.55
N SER A 546 29.53 20.00 -16.86
CA SER A 546 29.16 21.42 -16.89
C SER A 546 30.31 22.34 -17.33
N LYS A 547 31.55 21.93 -17.07
CA LYS A 547 32.79 22.66 -17.36
C LYS A 547 33.93 21.66 -17.61
N SER A 548 35.01 22.15 -18.20
CA SER A 548 36.23 21.34 -18.38
C SER A 548 36.88 21.10 -17.02
N GLU A 549 36.98 19.85 -16.61
CA GLU A 549 37.62 19.44 -15.36
C GLU A 549 38.15 18.01 -15.45
N ARG A 550 38.94 17.64 -14.43
CA ARG A 550 39.44 16.28 -14.25
C ARG A 550 38.54 15.54 -13.27
N ILE A 551 38.02 14.39 -13.68
CA ILE A 551 37.19 13.49 -12.88
C ILE A 551 38.06 12.31 -12.47
N ASN A 552 38.11 11.99 -11.17
CA ASN A 552 38.85 10.82 -10.67
C ASN A 552 37.85 9.71 -10.32
N LEU A 553 38.01 8.54 -10.93
CA LEU A 553 37.20 7.35 -10.67
C LEU A 553 38.06 6.30 -9.96
N SER A 554 37.69 5.92 -8.74
CA SER A 554 38.44 4.93 -7.96
C SER A 554 37.77 3.57 -8.02
N LEU A 555 38.55 2.54 -8.38
CA LEU A 555 38.11 1.15 -8.48
C LEU A 555 38.60 0.33 -7.28
N ALA A 556 37.73 -0.51 -6.74
CA ALA A 556 38.12 -1.53 -5.77
C ALA A 556 38.69 -2.76 -6.48
N LYS A 557 39.85 -3.25 -6.02
CA LYS A 557 40.44 -4.50 -6.53
C LYS A 557 39.51 -5.68 -6.26
N ALA A 558 39.46 -6.61 -7.21
CA ALA A 558 38.70 -7.83 -7.09
C ALA A 558 39.34 -8.76 -6.06
N VAL A 559 38.54 -9.26 -5.11
CA VAL A 559 38.95 -10.23 -4.09
C VAL A 559 38.19 -11.53 -4.32
N ARG A 560 38.90 -12.65 -4.40
CA ARG A 560 38.32 -13.99 -4.37
C ARG A 560 38.41 -14.53 -2.96
N TYR A 561 37.33 -15.15 -2.49
CA TYR A 561 37.31 -15.89 -1.24
C TYR A 561 37.41 -17.38 -1.54
N THR A 562 38.22 -18.09 -0.77
CA THR A 562 38.37 -19.54 -0.91
C THR A 562 38.25 -20.23 0.46
N PRO A 563 37.59 -21.40 0.53
CA PRO A 563 37.58 -22.21 1.75
C PRO A 563 39.01 -22.56 2.18
N ALA A 564 39.36 -22.20 3.42
CA ALA A 564 40.69 -22.38 3.99
C ALA A 564 40.71 -23.38 5.17
N GLY A 565 39.54 -23.81 5.64
CA GLY A 565 39.40 -24.80 6.70
C GLY A 565 38.09 -24.68 7.48
N GLU A 566 37.91 -25.54 8.46
CA GLU A 566 36.76 -25.54 9.37
C GLU A 566 37.20 -25.77 10.82
N LEU A 567 36.61 -25.03 11.76
CA LEU A 567 36.77 -25.30 13.20
C LEU A 567 35.76 -26.37 13.64
N THR A 568 36.09 -27.63 13.35
CA THR A 568 35.19 -28.79 13.54
C THR A 568 35.01 -29.22 15.01
N SER A 569 35.80 -28.70 15.94
CA SER A 569 35.63 -28.91 17.39
C SER A 569 34.36 -28.23 17.95
N HIS A 570 33.64 -27.45 17.12
CA HIS A 570 32.52 -26.59 17.50
C HIS A 570 31.33 -26.81 16.55
N LYS A 571 30.76 -28.02 16.55
CA LYS A 571 29.68 -28.42 15.63
C LYS A 571 28.38 -27.63 15.86
N LYS A 572 27.53 -27.53 14.83
CA LYS A 572 26.20 -26.86 14.89
C LYS A 572 26.29 -25.40 15.39
N SER A 573 27.16 -24.62 14.76
CA SER A 573 27.20 -23.18 15.04
C SER A 573 25.95 -22.50 14.48
N MET A 574 25.28 -21.73 15.32
CA MET A 574 24.00 -21.10 14.99
C MET A 574 24.19 -19.69 14.43
N THR A 575 25.06 -18.92 15.08
CA THR A 575 25.35 -17.54 14.75
C THR A 575 26.76 -17.17 15.23
N VAL A 576 27.32 -16.11 14.66
CA VAL A 576 28.68 -15.66 14.90
C VAL A 576 28.74 -14.13 14.90
N ALA A 577 29.56 -13.57 15.77
CA ALA A 577 29.95 -12.15 15.75
C ALA A 577 31.47 -12.05 15.93
N SER A 578 32.07 -10.94 15.50
CA SER A 578 33.52 -10.73 15.68
C SER A 578 33.85 -9.29 16.09
N SER A 579 34.92 -9.20 16.87
CA SER A 579 35.72 -8.00 17.12
C SER A 579 37.01 -8.09 16.29
N ASP A 580 37.88 -7.09 16.39
CA ASP A 580 39.17 -7.09 15.67
C ASP A 580 40.07 -8.30 16.02
N GLU A 581 39.93 -8.88 17.22
CA GLU A 581 40.80 -9.97 17.69
C GLU A 581 40.09 -11.28 18.06
N ASN A 582 38.79 -11.21 18.37
CA ASN A 582 38.02 -12.34 18.91
C ASN A 582 36.74 -12.60 18.11
N ILE A 583 36.34 -13.86 18.06
CA ILE A 583 35.11 -14.34 17.44
C ILE A 583 34.25 -14.98 18.53
N PHE A 584 32.97 -14.66 18.53
CA PHE A 584 31.96 -15.19 19.42
C PHE A 584 31.04 -16.12 18.64
N ILE A 585 30.89 -17.36 19.10
CA ILE A 585 30.15 -18.40 18.37
C ILE A 585 29.10 -19.00 19.30
N ALA A 586 27.84 -18.98 18.89
CA ALA A 586 26.76 -19.68 19.59
C ALA A 586 26.66 -21.14 19.11
N LEU A 587 26.76 -22.10 20.03
CA LEU A 587 26.73 -23.53 19.74
C LEU A 587 25.43 -24.17 20.22
N ALA A 588 24.65 -24.74 19.29
CA ALA A 588 23.34 -25.31 19.60
C ALA A 588 23.41 -26.54 20.51
N ASP A 589 24.45 -27.36 20.37
CA ASP A 589 24.62 -28.62 21.10
C ASP A 589 25.12 -28.38 22.54
N LYS A 590 26.06 -27.44 22.73
CA LYS A 590 26.59 -27.07 24.05
C LYS A 590 25.71 -26.12 24.85
N LYS A 591 24.77 -25.41 24.19
CA LYS A 591 23.99 -24.32 24.80
C LYS A 591 24.89 -23.30 25.49
N ALA A 592 25.90 -22.84 24.75
CA ALA A 592 26.87 -21.86 25.21
C ALA A 592 27.32 -20.97 24.06
N ILE A 593 27.74 -19.74 24.39
CA ILE A 593 28.51 -18.86 23.51
C ILE A 593 29.98 -19.04 23.88
N ILE A 594 30.82 -19.37 22.89
CA ILE A 594 32.27 -19.47 23.08
C ILE A 594 32.97 -18.26 22.46
N GLN A 595 33.94 -17.72 23.17
CA GLN A 595 34.87 -16.73 22.66
C GLN A 595 36.14 -17.45 22.22
N VAL A 596 36.52 -17.34 20.96
CA VAL A 596 37.76 -17.87 20.40
C VAL A 596 38.59 -16.71 19.84
N ASN A 597 39.91 -16.81 19.94
CA ASN A 597 40.80 -15.86 19.27
C ASN A 597 40.86 -16.14 17.76
N LYS A 598 41.50 -15.26 16.99
CA LYS A 598 41.73 -15.43 15.53
C LYS A 598 42.40 -16.75 15.11
N ASP A 599 43.14 -17.40 16.03
CA ASP A 599 43.80 -18.69 15.80
C ASP A 599 42.89 -19.90 16.10
N GLY A 600 41.64 -19.67 16.52
CA GLY A 600 40.65 -20.71 16.84
C GLY A 600 40.77 -21.31 18.25
N LYS A 601 41.58 -20.72 19.13
CA LYS A 601 41.72 -21.16 20.53
C LYS A 601 40.65 -20.52 21.43
N THR A 602 39.90 -21.35 22.14
CA THR A 602 38.86 -20.92 23.09
C THR A 602 39.49 -20.15 24.25
N GLN A 603 38.96 -18.96 24.52
CA GLN A 603 39.38 -18.06 25.61
C GLN A 603 38.39 -18.11 26.78
N LYS A 604 37.09 -18.02 26.49
CA LYS A 604 36.00 -18.00 27.48
C LYS A 604 34.77 -18.73 26.95
N GLU A 605 33.95 -19.23 27.87
CA GLU A 605 32.67 -19.89 27.59
C GLU A 605 31.57 -19.29 28.47
N TYR A 606 30.46 -18.89 27.85
CA TYR A 606 29.29 -18.32 28.50
C TYR A 606 28.10 -19.27 28.32
N SER A 607 27.75 -20.02 29.37
CA SER A 607 26.63 -20.97 29.30
C SER A 607 25.29 -20.23 29.28
N TYR A 608 24.30 -20.74 28.55
CA TYR A 608 22.96 -20.11 28.47
C TYR A 608 22.30 -19.98 29.84
N LYS A 609 22.56 -20.94 30.74
CA LYS A 609 22.07 -20.91 32.12
C LYS A 609 22.64 -19.72 32.88
N ASP A 610 23.95 -19.49 32.79
CA ASP A 610 24.64 -18.40 33.49
C ASP A 610 24.26 -17.01 32.95
N LEU A 611 23.81 -16.96 31.70
CA LEU A 611 23.35 -15.74 31.03
C LEU A 611 21.83 -15.50 31.16
N GLY A 612 21.07 -16.45 31.72
CA GLY A 612 19.61 -16.33 31.82
C GLY A 612 18.87 -16.38 30.47
N ILE A 613 19.45 -17.01 29.44
CA ILE A 613 18.86 -17.13 28.09
C ILE A 613 18.48 -18.58 27.74
N GLY A 614 17.55 -18.76 26.81
CA GLY A 614 16.97 -20.06 26.45
C GLY A 614 17.55 -20.63 25.15
N ALA A 615 17.79 -19.75 24.17
CA ALA A 615 18.44 -20.03 22.90
C ALA A 615 19.19 -18.79 22.40
N VAL A 616 19.93 -18.93 21.29
CA VAL A 616 20.57 -17.81 20.60
C VAL A 616 20.32 -17.97 19.10
N SER A 617 19.76 -16.94 18.47
CA SER A 617 19.58 -16.84 17.01
C SER A 617 20.43 -15.75 16.37
N GLY A 618 20.77 -14.69 17.11
CA GLY A 618 21.56 -13.56 16.63
C GLY A 618 22.58 -13.10 17.67
N LEU A 619 23.75 -12.65 17.19
CA LEU A 619 24.82 -12.04 17.97
C LEU A 619 25.33 -10.80 17.25
N ALA A 620 25.57 -9.72 17.99
CA ALA A 620 26.29 -8.54 17.50
C ALA A 620 27.10 -7.90 18.62
N LEU A 621 28.13 -7.14 18.27
CA LEU A 621 28.96 -6.40 19.22
C LEU A 621 28.60 -4.92 19.18
N ASP A 622 28.48 -4.32 20.36
CA ASP A 622 28.37 -2.88 20.59
C ASP A 622 29.49 -2.47 21.56
N GLU A 623 30.63 -2.05 20.99
CA GLU A 623 31.87 -1.81 21.75
C GLU A 623 32.24 -3.04 22.62
N ASP A 624 32.21 -2.91 23.94
CA ASP A 624 32.53 -3.98 24.89
C ASP A 624 31.31 -4.83 25.30
N ASN A 625 30.15 -4.64 24.66
CA ASN A 625 28.93 -5.39 24.95
C ASN A 625 28.61 -6.38 23.83
N LEU A 626 28.36 -7.64 24.21
CA LEU A 626 27.80 -8.64 23.30
C LEU A 626 26.28 -8.62 23.40
N ILE A 627 25.61 -8.22 22.32
CA ILE A 627 24.15 -8.20 22.22
C ILE A 627 23.67 -9.55 21.68
N ILE A 628 22.71 -10.16 22.38
CA ILE A 628 22.26 -11.53 22.20
C ILE A 628 20.76 -11.54 21.97
N VAL A 629 20.33 -12.21 20.89
CA VAL A 629 18.91 -12.44 20.60
C VAL A 629 18.50 -13.82 21.09
N ASP A 630 17.55 -13.87 22.03
CA ASP A 630 17.01 -15.10 22.61
C ASP A 630 15.58 -15.36 22.12
N PRO A 631 15.40 -16.18 21.08
CA PRO A 631 14.09 -16.46 20.50
C PRO A 631 13.24 -17.37 21.38
N ALA A 632 13.84 -18.11 22.32
CA ALA A 632 13.10 -19.04 23.17
C ALA A 632 12.33 -18.30 24.28
N ARG A 633 12.77 -17.09 24.64
CA ARG A 633 12.13 -16.21 25.62
C ARG A 633 11.69 -14.87 25.02
N ASN A 634 11.76 -14.73 23.69
CA ASN A 634 11.40 -13.51 22.96
C ASN A 634 12.05 -12.26 23.58
N GLN A 635 13.36 -12.31 23.85
CA GLN A 635 14.08 -11.24 24.54
C GLN A 635 15.43 -10.91 23.88
N ILE A 636 15.94 -9.73 24.18
CA ILE A 636 17.24 -9.21 23.75
C ILE A 636 18.05 -8.90 25.00
N VAL A 637 19.25 -9.47 25.10
CA VAL A 637 20.11 -9.40 26.28
C VAL A 637 21.46 -8.81 25.88
N SER A 638 21.94 -7.84 26.65
CA SER A 638 23.30 -7.33 26.56
C SER A 638 24.18 -8.00 27.62
N LEU A 639 25.36 -8.47 27.22
CA LEU A 639 26.39 -9.01 28.08
C LEU A 639 27.61 -8.09 28.06
N ASP A 640 27.97 -7.54 29.22
CA ASP A 640 29.18 -6.74 29.40
C ASP A 640 30.42 -7.65 29.47
N LEU A 641 31.37 -7.45 28.54
CA LEU A 641 32.58 -8.25 28.41
C LEU A 641 33.74 -7.74 29.29
N THR A 642 33.63 -6.55 29.90
CA THR A 642 34.69 -5.92 30.71
C THR A 642 34.77 -6.47 32.14
N GLY A 643 33.61 -6.80 32.75
CA GLY A 643 33.43 -7.71 33.88
C GLY A 643 33.72 -7.21 35.31
N GLN A 644 32.72 -7.35 36.19
CA GLN A 644 32.87 -7.82 37.58
C GLN A 644 31.76 -8.84 37.88
N SER A 645 32.12 -10.00 38.42
CA SER A 645 31.17 -11.02 38.91
C SER A 645 30.44 -10.50 40.15
N VAL A 646 29.11 -10.62 40.19
CA VAL A 646 28.30 -10.24 41.36
C VAL A 646 28.11 -11.45 42.27
N GLU A 647 28.37 -11.32 43.58
CA GLU A 647 28.11 -12.37 44.57
C GLU A 647 26.60 -12.68 44.66
N PRO A 648 26.17 -13.96 44.72
CA PRO A 648 24.76 -14.31 44.82
C PRO A 648 24.20 -13.98 46.22
N GLU A 649 23.15 -13.14 46.30
CA GLU A 649 22.36 -12.94 47.52
C GLU A 649 21.53 -14.20 47.87
N PRO A 650 21.32 -14.52 49.18
CA PRO A 650 20.55 -15.68 49.61
C PRO A 650 19.05 -15.52 49.34
N GLU A 651 18.40 -16.59 48.86
CA GLU A 651 16.98 -16.58 48.51
C GLU A 651 16.06 -16.37 49.72
N PRO A 652 14.98 -15.57 49.60
CA PRO A 652 13.92 -15.53 50.62
C PRO A 652 13.02 -16.77 50.53
N VAL A 653 12.71 -17.34 51.69
CA VAL A 653 11.82 -18.49 51.86
C VAL A 653 10.36 -18.07 51.57
N ASP A 654 9.73 -18.69 50.57
CA ASP A 654 8.30 -18.51 50.27
C ASP A 654 7.44 -19.47 51.10
N THR A 655 6.66 -18.91 52.03
CA THR A 655 5.59 -19.60 52.76
C THR A 655 4.23 -19.18 52.20
N SER A 656 3.83 -19.69 51.04
CA SER A 656 2.43 -19.70 50.64
C SER A 656 2.12 -20.85 49.68
N GLN A 657 1.29 -21.79 50.15
CA GLN A 657 0.57 -22.72 49.29
C GLN A 657 -0.76 -22.07 48.90
N ASP A 658 -1.08 -22.00 47.62
CA ASP A 658 -2.47 -21.90 47.19
C ASP A 658 -2.73 -22.70 45.91
N THR A 659 -3.87 -23.38 45.94
CA THR A 659 -4.31 -24.44 45.04
C THR A 659 -5.38 -23.92 44.11
N THR A 660 -5.04 -23.51 42.88
CA THR A 660 -6.00 -23.44 41.76
C THR A 660 -5.29 -23.60 40.40
N GLY A 661 -5.73 -24.60 39.63
CA GLY A 661 -5.16 -24.99 38.35
C GLY A 661 -5.57 -24.09 37.18
N THR A 662 -4.94 -22.91 37.08
CA THR A 662 -4.91 -22.10 35.86
C THR A 662 -3.49 -21.59 35.63
N LYS A 663 -2.87 -21.95 34.49
CA LYS A 663 -1.52 -21.46 34.12
C LYS A 663 -1.55 -19.93 33.94
N LYS A 664 -1.04 -19.20 34.94
CA LYS A 664 -0.66 -17.79 34.80
C LYS A 664 0.60 -17.64 33.95
N PRO A 665 0.81 -16.47 33.31
CA PRO A 665 2.06 -16.15 32.61
C PRO A 665 3.25 -16.26 33.58
N VAL A 666 4.35 -16.85 33.11
CA VAL A 666 5.57 -17.01 33.91
C VAL A 666 6.17 -15.63 34.12
N ALA A 667 6.26 -15.19 35.39
CA ALA A 667 7.00 -13.99 35.74
C ALA A 667 8.49 -14.17 35.36
N PRO A 668 9.21 -13.10 34.95
CA PRO A 668 10.63 -13.19 34.62
C PRO A 668 11.38 -13.75 35.83
N GLN A 669 12.00 -14.92 35.65
CA GLN A 669 12.93 -15.45 36.65
C GLN A 669 14.12 -14.49 36.70
N LYS A 670 14.37 -13.88 37.86
CA LYS A 670 15.56 -13.05 38.08
C LYS A 670 16.79 -13.90 37.75
N PRO A 671 17.66 -13.47 36.82
CA PRO A 671 18.82 -14.26 36.42
C PRO A 671 19.73 -14.53 37.62
N THR A 672 20.15 -15.77 37.80
CA THR A 672 21.23 -16.14 38.72
C THR A 672 22.53 -15.51 38.23
N LYS A 673 22.90 -14.35 38.79
CA LYS A 673 23.94 -13.43 38.30
C LYS A 673 25.37 -13.97 38.44
N LYS A 674 25.85 -14.75 37.45
CA LYS A 674 27.30 -15.02 37.29
C LYS A 674 27.99 -13.98 36.40
N TYR A 675 27.26 -13.41 35.44
CA TYR A 675 27.74 -12.40 34.50
C TYR A 675 26.89 -11.12 34.59
N ASN A 676 27.47 -9.97 34.22
CA ASN A 676 26.78 -8.69 34.17
C ASN A 676 25.93 -8.63 32.88
N THR A 677 24.65 -8.97 32.99
CA THR A 677 23.70 -8.96 31.87
C THR A 677 22.57 -7.97 32.11
N SER A 678 22.17 -7.24 31.07
CA SER A 678 20.98 -6.37 31.07
C SER A 678 19.99 -6.78 29.98
N ILE A 679 18.69 -6.67 30.26
CA ILE A 679 17.63 -6.94 29.28
C ILE A 679 17.34 -5.64 28.54
N ILE A 680 17.46 -5.68 27.21
CA ILE A 680 17.13 -4.56 26.32
C ILE A 680 15.64 -4.61 25.95
N ALA A 681 15.11 -5.80 25.66
CA ALA A 681 13.71 -5.99 25.29
C ALA A 681 13.22 -7.40 25.68
N TYR A 682 11.92 -7.58 25.96
CA TYR A 682 11.33 -8.87 26.37
C TYR A 682 9.83 -8.96 26.08
N GLU A 683 9.25 -10.16 26.07
CA GLU A 683 7.83 -10.40 25.70
C GLU A 683 6.76 -9.74 26.59
N GLY A 684 7.14 -9.24 27.77
CA GLY A 684 6.21 -8.57 28.68
C GLY A 684 5.88 -7.13 28.29
N GLU A 685 6.58 -6.58 27.29
CA GLU A 685 6.41 -5.22 26.79
C GLU A 685 6.13 -5.21 25.28
N THR A 686 5.41 -4.18 24.85
CA THR A 686 5.03 -3.97 23.45
C THR A 686 5.99 -2.97 22.81
N TYR A 687 6.55 -3.34 21.66
CA TYR A 687 7.50 -2.51 20.90
C TYR A 687 6.88 -2.20 19.54
N GLY A 688 6.22 -1.05 19.42
CA GLY A 688 5.41 -0.71 18.24
C GLY A 688 4.05 -1.40 18.29
N SER A 689 3.75 -2.22 17.29
CA SER A 689 2.45 -2.86 17.12
C SER A 689 2.20 -4.10 18.00
N ALA A 690 3.26 -4.81 18.42
CA ALA A 690 3.16 -6.04 19.22
C ALA A 690 4.40 -6.26 20.14
N PRO A 691 4.33 -7.15 21.15
CA PRO A 691 5.51 -7.69 21.82
C PRO A 691 6.42 -8.47 20.88
N LEU A 692 7.70 -8.66 21.24
CA LEU A 692 8.63 -9.49 20.45
C LEU A 692 8.09 -10.90 20.23
N SER A 693 8.29 -11.44 19.03
CA SER A 693 7.87 -12.78 18.66
C SER A 693 8.92 -13.45 17.78
N ARG A 694 9.61 -14.45 18.33
CA ARG A 694 10.68 -15.21 17.67
C ARG A 694 11.74 -14.32 17.00
N PRO A 695 12.37 -13.37 17.74
CA PRO A 695 13.42 -12.54 17.16
C PRO A 695 14.60 -13.38 16.66
N ALA A 696 15.20 -12.99 15.54
CA ALA A 696 16.20 -13.76 14.81
C ALA A 696 17.56 -13.03 14.78
N GLY A 697 18.00 -12.54 13.62
CA GLY A 697 19.26 -11.81 13.51
C GLY A 697 19.22 -10.38 14.04
N ILE A 698 20.41 -9.81 14.23
CA ILE A 698 20.63 -8.49 14.79
C ILE A 698 21.83 -7.79 14.14
N ALA A 699 21.72 -6.49 13.93
CA ALA A 699 22.82 -5.62 13.57
C ALA A 699 22.93 -4.44 14.54
N VAL A 700 24.15 -3.95 14.73
CA VAL A 700 24.45 -2.80 15.59
C VAL A 700 25.18 -1.75 14.77
N LYS A 701 24.77 -0.48 14.92
CA LYS A 701 25.54 0.66 14.44
C LYS A 701 25.44 1.81 15.42
N SER A 702 26.57 2.18 16.01
CA SER A 702 26.67 3.37 16.88
C SER A 702 25.62 3.38 18.01
N GLY A 703 25.47 2.26 18.72
CA GLY A 703 24.47 2.09 19.78
C GLY A 703 23.02 1.90 19.30
N VAL A 704 22.77 1.85 17.99
CA VAL A 704 21.44 1.54 17.43
C VAL A 704 21.36 0.05 17.09
N TYR A 705 20.35 -0.64 17.60
CA TYR A 705 20.14 -2.08 17.43
C TYR A 705 18.99 -2.33 16.48
N TYR A 706 19.25 -3.04 15.38
CA TYR A 706 18.26 -3.45 14.39
C TYR A 706 18.04 -4.95 14.56
N ILE A 707 16.82 -5.36 14.90
CA ILE A 707 16.51 -6.75 15.24
C ILE A 707 15.44 -7.25 14.30
N ALA A 708 15.71 -8.36 13.61
CA ALA A 708 14.71 -9.07 12.81
C ALA A 708 13.71 -9.78 13.75
N ASP A 709 12.51 -9.23 13.91
CA ASP A 709 11.44 -9.79 14.74
C ASP A 709 10.59 -10.75 13.90
N ALA A 710 11.18 -11.90 13.59
CA ALA A 710 10.75 -12.79 12.51
C ALA A 710 9.31 -13.31 12.63
N GLY A 711 8.81 -13.50 13.86
CA GLY A 711 7.45 -13.97 14.13
C GLY A 711 6.38 -12.89 13.97
N ASN A 712 6.77 -11.61 13.94
CA ASN A 712 5.91 -10.47 13.66
C ASN A 712 6.18 -9.84 12.29
N SER A 713 7.02 -10.47 11.46
CA SER A 713 7.29 -10.04 10.08
C SER A 713 7.74 -8.57 10.00
N ARG A 714 8.66 -8.17 10.88
CA ARG A 714 9.15 -6.79 10.98
C ARG A 714 10.60 -6.74 11.43
N VAL A 715 11.24 -5.58 11.32
CA VAL A 715 12.47 -5.24 12.04
C VAL A 715 12.13 -4.21 13.12
N VAL A 716 12.53 -4.46 14.36
CA VAL A 716 12.41 -3.50 15.47
C VAL A 716 13.75 -2.84 15.71
N ILE A 717 13.72 -1.54 16.01
CA ILE A 717 14.90 -0.70 16.12
C ILE A 717 14.93 -0.07 17.51
N PHE A 718 16.08 -0.16 18.17
CA PHE A 718 16.33 0.41 19.49
C PHE A 718 17.51 1.38 19.44
N ASP A 719 17.44 2.47 20.19
CA ASP A 719 18.60 3.30 20.53
C ASP A 719 19.03 2.92 21.96
N GLY A 720 20.08 2.10 22.08
CA GLY A 720 20.44 1.42 23.33
C GLY A 720 19.31 0.53 23.83
N SER A 721 18.83 0.73 25.06
CA SER A 721 17.68 0.02 25.62
C SER A 721 16.32 0.64 25.29
N SER A 722 16.28 1.73 24.53
CA SER A 722 15.03 2.46 24.25
C SER A 722 14.48 2.06 22.89
N PHE A 723 13.24 1.57 22.86
CA PHE A 723 12.57 1.31 21.60
C PHE A 723 12.41 2.61 20.80
N ARG A 724 12.84 2.58 19.54
CA ARG A 724 12.78 3.71 18.63
C ARG A 724 11.60 3.60 17.69
N LYS A 725 11.54 2.51 16.92
CA LYS A 725 10.50 2.27 15.89
C LYS A 725 10.54 0.83 15.38
N GLU A 726 9.53 0.48 14.58
CA GLU A 726 9.47 -0.76 13.79
C GLU A 726 9.37 -0.42 12.31
N ILE A 727 9.91 -1.29 11.45
CA ILE A 727 9.87 -1.15 9.99
C ILE A 727 9.54 -2.49 9.33
N GLY A 728 9.03 -2.44 8.09
CA GLY A 728 8.87 -3.62 7.25
C GLY A 728 7.63 -4.47 7.47
N ILE A 729 6.67 -4.04 8.31
CA ILE A 729 5.40 -4.77 8.56
C ILE A 729 4.63 -5.09 7.27
N ASP A 730 4.76 -4.25 6.24
CA ASP A 730 4.04 -4.35 4.96
C ASP A 730 4.86 -5.00 3.84
N LYS A 731 6.14 -5.32 4.05
CA LYS A 731 7.05 -5.85 3.02
C LYS A 731 7.75 -7.13 3.45
N LEU A 732 8.09 -7.25 4.71
CA LEU A 732 8.77 -8.40 5.26
C LEU A 732 7.74 -9.50 5.56
N VAL A 733 8.11 -10.75 5.31
CA VAL A 733 7.28 -11.93 5.56
C VAL A 733 7.93 -12.79 6.63
N HIS A 734 9.22 -13.09 6.50
CA HIS A 734 9.98 -13.79 7.53
C HIS A 734 11.43 -13.30 7.55
N PRO A 735 11.69 -12.10 8.11
CA PRO A 735 13.05 -11.57 8.20
C PRO A 735 13.83 -12.41 9.21
N VAL A 736 14.92 -13.03 8.76
CA VAL A 736 15.74 -13.92 9.59
C VAL A 736 17.08 -13.33 9.96
N ASP A 737 17.57 -12.35 9.21
CA ASP A 737 18.80 -11.65 9.53
C ASP A 737 18.79 -10.20 9.02
N VAL A 738 19.60 -9.35 9.62
CA VAL A 738 19.74 -7.94 9.23
C VAL A 738 21.20 -7.51 9.33
N ALA A 739 21.65 -6.72 8.37
CA ALA A 739 22.94 -6.04 8.37
C ALA A 739 22.75 -4.55 8.11
N VAL A 740 23.70 -3.73 8.58
CA VAL A 740 23.66 -2.28 8.42
C VAL A 740 25.02 -1.77 7.94
N LYS A 741 25.00 -0.91 6.92
CA LYS A 741 26.17 -0.18 6.44
C LYS A 741 25.74 1.19 5.97
N ASP A 742 26.45 2.23 6.42
CA ASP A 742 26.12 3.61 6.11
C ASP A 742 24.64 3.90 6.40
N ASN A 743 23.87 4.38 5.43
CA ASN A 743 22.45 4.66 5.63
C ASN A 743 21.54 3.53 5.16
N THR A 744 22.06 2.32 4.95
CA THR A 744 21.31 1.19 4.37
C THR A 744 21.29 -0.02 5.32
N LEU A 745 20.10 -0.57 5.50
CA LEU A 745 19.79 -1.85 6.11
C LEU A 745 19.58 -2.87 5.01
N TYR A 746 20.17 -4.05 5.17
CA TYR A 746 19.99 -5.20 4.29
C TYR A 746 19.35 -6.30 5.13
N ILE A 747 18.17 -6.76 4.74
CA ILE A 747 17.39 -7.72 5.52
C ILE A 747 17.27 -9.00 4.69
N ALA A 748 17.76 -10.11 5.23
CA ALA A 748 17.53 -11.42 4.65
C ALA A 748 16.11 -11.88 5.00
N ASP A 749 15.21 -11.85 4.03
CA ASP A 749 13.83 -12.31 4.21
C ASP A 749 13.66 -13.68 3.57
N ILE A 750 13.68 -14.72 4.40
CA ILE A 750 13.53 -16.10 3.92
C ILE A 750 12.10 -16.40 3.46
N GLY A 751 11.12 -15.61 3.92
CA GLY A 751 9.72 -15.73 3.51
C GLY A 751 9.52 -15.27 2.07
N ASN A 752 10.20 -14.21 1.68
CA ASN A 752 10.20 -13.70 0.30
C ASN A 752 11.27 -14.35 -0.59
N GLY A 753 12.30 -14.97 0.00
CA GLY A 753 13.44 -15.50 -0.76
C GLY A 753 14.32 -14.39 -1.36
N SER A 754 14.35 -13.21 -0.72
CA SER A 754 14.97 -11.99 -1.23
C SER A 754 15.80 -11.27 -0.17
N ILE A 755 16.60 -10.29 -0.61
CA ILE A 755 17.15 -9.26 0.28
C ILE A 755 16.28 -8.02 0.15
N VAL A 756 15.76 -7.55 1.27
CA VAL A 756 14.96 -6.33 1.34
C VAL A 756 15.83 -5.21 1.92
N ARG A 757 15.95 -4.08 1.22
CA ARG A 757 16.75 -2.95 1.67
C ARG A 757 15.88 -1.82 2.17
N TYR A 758 16.30 -1.25 3.30
CA TYR A 758 15.70 -0.06 3.90
C TYR A 758 16.78 0.96 4.16
N THR A 759 16.41 2.23 4.27
CA THR A 759 17.30 3.22 4.87
C THR A 759 17.35 3.01 6.39
N THR A 760 18.39 3.48 7.08
CA THR A 760 18.41 3.53 8.56
C THR A 760 17.31 4.46 9.10
N ALA A 761 16.81 5.39 8.27
CA ALA A 761 15.62 6.19 8.52
C ALA A 761 14.30 5.39 8.40
N GLY A 762 14.35 4.14 7.95
CA GLY A 762 13.21 3.21 7.91
C GLY A 762 12.41 3.27 6.61
N GLU A 763 12.93 3.95 5.59
CA GLU A 763 12.28 4.04 4.27
C GLU A 763 12.66 2.82 3.43
N PHE A 764 11.68 2.19 2.78
CA PHE A 764 11.95 1.09 1.87
C PHE A 764 12.73 1.60 0.65
N ILE A 765 13.83 0.91 0.31
CA ILE A 765 14.63 1.23 -0.89
C ILE A 765 14.15 0.34 -2.03
N ASP A 766 14.32 -0.98 -1.87
CA ASP A 766 13.95 -1.99 -2.86
C ASP A 766 13.95 -3.40 -2.26
N GLU A 767 13.47 -4.35 -3.06
CA GLU A 767 13.52 -5.78 -2.78
C GLU A 767 14.20 -6.48 -3.94
N ILE A 768 15.29 -7.22 -3.66
CA ILE A 768 16.08 -7.89 -4.67
C ILE A 768 15.89 -9.40 -4.55
N THR A 769 15.20 -9.98 -5.54
CA THR A 769 15.20 -11.43 -5.74
C THR A 769 16.57 -11.88 -6.20
N LEU A 770 17.17 -12.80 -5.47
CA LEU A 770 18.52 -13.28 -5.76
C LEU A 770 18.46 -14.38 -6.83
N GLN A 771 18.99 -14.13 -8.03
CA GLN A 771 18.89 -15.06 -9.17
C GLN A 771 19.37 -16.49 -8.85
N ASN A 772 20.33 -16.63 -7.95
CA ASN A 772 20.95 -17.91 -7.60
C ASN A 772 20.72 -18.34 -6.15
N GLN A 773 19.89 -17.63 -5.38
CA GLN A 773 19.60 -17.98 -3.98
C GLN A 773 18.09 -17.96 -3.74
N THR A 774 17.58 -18.95 -3.03
CA THR A 774 16.15 -19.17 -2.77
C THR A 774 15.80 -19.13 -1.28
N GLN A 775 16.78 -19.29 -0.38
CA GLN A 775 16.58 -19.19 1.06
C GLN A 775 17.70 -18.38 1.72
N PRO A 776 17.70 -17.04 1.57
CA PRO A 776 18.68 -16.19 2.23
C PRO A 776 18.50 -16.32 3.75
N ALA A 777 19.54 -16.80 4.44
CA ALA A 777 19.51 -17.06 5.88
C ALA A 777 20.41 -16.16 6.71
N GLY A 778 21.38 -15.52 6.06
CA GLY A 778 22.31 -14.59 6.67
C GLY A 778 22.72 -13.53 5.68
N VAL A 779 22.88 -12.31 6.16
CA VAL A 779 23.37 -11.18 5.38
C VAL A 779 24.44 -10.45 6.17
N TYR A 780 25.56 -10.16 5.53
CA TYR A 780 26.66 -9.42 6.15
C TYR A 780 27.22 -8.41 5.17
N VAL A 781 27.41 -7.17 5.63
CA VAL A 781 28.05 -6.12 4.83
C VAL A 781 29.45 -5.89 5.37
N SER A 782 30.44 -6.19 4.54
CA SER A 782 31.85 -6.02 4.86
C SER A 782 32.24 -4.54 5.03
N PRO A 783 33.37 -4.23 5.70
CA PRO A 783 33.89 -2.87 5.79
C PRO A 783 34.06 -2.18 4.44
N GLU A 784 34.36 -2.93 3.39
CA GLU A 784 34.52 -2.48 2.00
C GLU A 784 33.19 -2.21 1.27
N GLY A 785 32.05 -2.59 1.86
CA GLY A 785 30.72 -2.40 1.27
C GLY A 785 30.22 -3.58 0.43
N PHE A 786 30.94 -4.70 0.37
CA PHE A 786 30.41 -5.92 -0.27
C PHE A 786 29.39 -6.59 0.64
N VAL A 787 28.31 -7.09 0.03
CA VAL A 787 27.25 -7.83 0.72
C VAL A 787 27.45 -9.31 0.49
N PHE A 788 27.57 -10.08 1.58
CA PHE A 788 27.60 -11.53 1.56
C PHE A 788 26.25 -12.05 1.99
N VAL A 789 25.68 -12.97 1.20
CA VAL A 789 24.42 -13.62 1.51
C VAL A 789 24.63 -15.12 1.54
N SER A 790 24.25 -15.78 2.64
CA SER A 790 24.22 -17.24 2.73
C SER A 790 22.87 -17.80 2.32
N ASP A 791 22.87 -18.86 1.52
CA ASP A 791 21.67 -19.64 1.21
C ASP A 791 21.65 -20.94 2.01
N PHE A 792 20.65 -21.08 2.87
CA PHE A 792 20.52 -22.23 3.77
C PHE A 792 20.37 -23.56 3.03
N VAL A 793 19.65 -23.58 1.91
CA VAL A 793 19.31 -24.82 1.18
C VAL A 793 20.33 -25.12 0.11
N LYS A 794 20.80 -24.10 -0.61
CA LYS A 794 21.79 -24.27 -1.67
C LYS A 794 23.22 -24.46 -1.15
N ASN A 795 23.44 -24.33 0.16
CA ASN A 795 24.75 -24.53 0.79
C ASN A 795 25.83 -23.61 0.20
N THR A 796 25.45 -22.38 -0.12
CA THR A 796 26.31 -21.40 -0.81
C THR A 796 26.40 -20.09 -0.05
N ILE A 797 27.48 -19.38 -0.28
CA ILE A 797 27.63 -17.97 0.09
C ILE A 797 27.99 -17.22 -1.17
N VAL A 798 27.22 -16.19 -1.46
CA VAL A 798 27.37 -15.39 -2.65
C VAL A 798 27.70 -13.96 -2.25
N LYS A 799 28.62 -13.35 -2.98
CA LYS A 799 29.03 -11.97 -2.78
C LYS A 799 28.40 -11.08 -3.84
N TYR A 800 27.96 -9.92 -3.40
CA TYR A 800 27.29 -8.89 -4.18
C TYR A 800 27.95 -7.52 -3.97
N THR A 801 27.67 -6.60 -4.89
CA THR A 801 27.92 -5.16 -4.68
C THR A 801 26.98 -4.60 -3.62
N ALA A 802 27.22 -3.35 -3.19
CA ALA A 802 26.30 -2.64 -2.29
C ALA A 802 24.89 -2.48 -2.89
N ASP A 803 24.79 -2.46 -4.23
CA ASP A 803 23.56 -2.41 -5.02
C ASP A 803 22.97 -3.78 -5.37
N MET A 804 23.47 -4.83 -4.71
CA MET A 804 23.01 -6.22 -4.85
C MET A 804 23.18 -6.80 -6.25
N GLU A 805 24.14 -6.29 -7.02
CA GLU A 805 24.57 -6.93 -8.26
C GLU A 805 25.46 -8.13 -7.94
N LEU A 806 25.23 -9.25 -8.62
CA LEU A 806 25.97 -10.49 -8.41
C LEU A 806 27.45 -10.30 -8.79
N LEU A 807 28.36 -10.58 -7.86
CA LEU A 807 29.80 -10.56 -8.12
C LEU A 807 30.36 -11.95 -8.33
N SER A 808 30.34 -12.78 -7.27
CA SER A 808 30.91 -14.13 -7.34
C SER A 808 30.45 -15.04 -6.19
N PRO A 809 30.48 -16.36 -6.36
CA PRO A 809 30.43 -17.29 -5.24
C PRO A 809 31.63 -17.07 -4.31
N ALA A 810 31.38 -16.87 -3.02
CA ALA A 810 32.40 -16.78 -1.98
C ALA A 810 32.67 -18.14 -1.32
N GLY A 811 31.70 -19.05 -1.35
CA GLY A 811 31.83 -20.41 -0.86
C GLY A 811 30.71 -21.32 -1.37
N GLU A 812 31.03 -22.57 -1.62
CA GLU A 812 30.11 -23.61 -2.09
C GLU A 812 30.23 -24.85 -1.19
N ASN A 813 29.18 -25.65 -1.10
CA ASN A 813 29.10 -26.86 -0.29
C ASN A 813 29.30 -26.62 1.22
N ILE A 814 28.97 -25.43 1.71
CA ILE A 814 28.98 -25.10 3.14
C ILE A 814 27.63 -25.52 3.70
N LEU A 815 27.58 -26.54 4.56
CA LEU A 815 26.32 -27.18 4.97
C LEU A 815 25.45 -26.26 5.83
N ALA A 816 24.31 -25.83 5.30
CA ALA A 816 23.33 -24.96 5.96
C ALA A 816 23.98 -23.72 6.59
N PRO A 817 24.57 -22.82 5.77
CA PRO A 817 25.22 -21.62 6.25
C PRO A 817 24.17 -20.64 6.78
N ARG A 818 24.46 -19.98 7.91
CA ARG A 818 23.49 -19.17 8.66
C ARG A 818 23.93 -17.74 8.88
N ALA A 819 25.04 -17.52 9.58
CA ALA A 819 25.51 -16.17 9.91
C ALA A 819 26.95 -15.99 9.44
N ILE A 820 27.31 -14.77 9.09
CA ILE A 820 28.59 -14.41 8.48
C ILE A 820 29.20 -13.26 9.28
N THR A 821 30.51 -13.31 9.52
CA THR A 821 31.27 -12.19 10.06
C THR A 821 32.66 -12.14 9.44
N GLN A 822 33.38 -11.02 9.55
CA GLN A 822 34.70 -10.83 8.95
C GLN A 822 35.65 -10.16 9.94
N ILE A 823 36.89 -10.65 9.98
CA ILE A 823 38.02 -9.97 10.62
C ILE A 823 38.98 -9.50 9.53
N GLY A 824 39.43 -8.25 9.64
CA GLY A 824 40.34 -7.62 8.68
C GLY A 824 39.64 -7.10 7.42
N THR A 825 40.44 -6.61 6.48
CA THR A 825 39.94 -5.93 5.27
C THR A 825 40.69 -6.37 4.02
N GLY A 826 40.03 -6.27 2.87
CA GLY A 826 40.60 -6.56 1.55
C GLY A 826 41.04 -8.02 1.39
N PRO A 827 42.22 -8.29 0.82
CA PRO A 827 42.68 -9.66 0.56
C PRO A 827 43.08 -10.40 1.84
N GLU A 828 43.43 -9.68 2.91
CA GLU A 828 43.81 -10.28 4.20
C GLU A 828 42.56 -10.58 5.06
N ALA A 829 41.37 -10.24 4.57
CA ALA A 829 40.12 -10.50 5.26
C ALA A 829 39.91 -12.01 5.43
N VAL A 830 39.53 -12.39 6.65
CA VAL A 830 39.08 -13.74 6.97
C VAL A 830 37.59 -13.68 7.27
N VAL A 831 36.80 -14.35 6.44
CA VAL A 831 35.35 -14.44 6.59
C VAL A 831 35.00 -15.75 7.30
N TYR A 832 34.24 -15.65 8.37
CA TYR A 832 33.80 -16.76 9.20
C TYR A 832 32.31 -17.01 8.99
N VAL A 833 31.94 -18.27 8.83
CA VAL A 833 30.58 -18.66 8.49
C VAL A 833 30.09 -19.69 9.50
N ALA A 834 29.10 -19.31 10.30
CA ALA A 834 28.39 -20.25 11.17
C ALA A 834 27.49 -21.16 10.34
N ASN A 835 27.61 -22.47 10.54
CA ASN A 835 26.88 -23.47 9.77
C ASN A 835 26.67 -24.77 10.58
N ALA A 836 25.98 -25.74 9.99
CA ALA A 836 25.65 -26.99 10.66
C ALA A 836 26.88 -27.86 11.01
N SER A 837 27.97 -27.76 10.23
CA SER A 837 29.24 -28.45 10.50
C SER A 837 30.08 -27.77 11.59
N GLY A 838 29.87 -26.47 11.80
CA GLY A 838 30.57 -25.65 12.79
C GLY A 838 30.85 -24.26 12.23
N LEU A 839 32.12 -23.84 12.25
CA LEU A 839 32.56 -22.57 11.67
C LEU A 839 33.48 -22.80 10.47
N THR A 840 33.01 -22.47 9.26
CA THR A 840 33.84 -22.50 8.04
C THR A 840 34.62 -21.20 7.92
N ILE A 841 35.88 -21.30 7.50
CA ILE A 841 36.79 -20.17 7.32
C ILE A 841 37.03 -19.98 5.82
N LEU A 842 36.75 -18.77 5.33
CA LEU A 842 37.09 -18.33 3.98
C LEU A 842 38.22 -17.29 4.07
N LYS A 843 39.30 -17.50 3.31
CA LYS A 843 40.38 -16.52 3.19
C LYS A 843 40.25 -15.74 1.89
N GLY A 844 40.37 -14.42 2.01
CA GLY A 844 40.50 -13.53 0.86
C GLY A 844 41.83 -13.72 0.13
N GLY A 845 41.85 -13.26 -1.11
CA GLY A 845 43.04 -13.12 -1.92
C GLY A 845 42.71 -12.29 -3.15
N TRP A 846 43.68 -11.55 -3.70
CA TRP A 846 43.45 -10.78 -4.92
C TRP A 846 43.07 -11.69 -6.09
N ASP A 847 41.99 -11.36 -6.78
CA ASP A 847 41.61 -12.02 -8.03
C ASP A 847 42.15 -11.22 -9.22
N ASN A 848 43.42 -11.44 -9.55
CA ASN A 848 44.06 -10.78 -10.69
C ASN A 848 43.53 -11.29 -12.05
N THR A 849 42.64 -12.29 -12.05
CA THR A 849 42.05 -12.89 -13.25
C THR A 849 40.62 -12.42 -13.51
N TYR A 850 40.00 -11.72 -12.57
CA TYR A 850 38.64 -11.21 -12.70
C TYR A 850 38.51 -10.25 -13.89
N MET A 851 37.54 -10.54 -14.75
CA MET A 851 37.13 -9.71 -15.89
C MET A 851 35.63 -9.47 -15.75
N PRO A 852 35.18 -8.24 -15.45
CA PRO A 852 33.75 -7.94 -15.39
C PRO A 852 33.11 -8.04 -16.79
N GLU A 853 31.95 -8.69 -16.88
CA GLU A 853 31.20 -8.90 -18.14
C GLU A 853 30.58 -7.64 -18.74
#